data_AF-A0A357TEX2-F1
#
_entry.id   AF-A0A357TEX2-F1
#
_cell.length_a   1.000
_cell.length_b   1.000
_cell.length_c   1.000
_cell.angle_alpha   90.00
_cell.angle_beta   90.00
_cell.angle_gamma   90.00
#
_symmetry.space_group_name_H-M   'P 1'
#
loop_
_entity.id
_entity.type
_entity.pdbx_description
1 polymer ?
#
loop_
_entity_poly.entity_id
_entity_poly.type
_entity_poly.pdbx_seq_one_letter_code
_entity_poly.pdbx_strand_id
1 'polypeptide(L)'
;MTRIEVILMAFICLLALPLGQAEARVIISEFLAVNEKGLKDADDDRSDWIEVHNAGGKTVDLAGWSLTDDIKNLAGWKLPAVKVEAGGFLLVFASGKNRATAGEELHADFKLGAGGEYLGLIKPDGRTVSHQYVMKYPKQRDDVSYGVPADWKPDADSATSGIGNTVFFLKPTPGAPNGSVLNGTVAKLAFSQPHGLYDEPFDLTISTETPGVTLRYTTDGSVPTIDSGTVLEGGLLKMEKTTVLRVAGFKPGFKPTKVVTRTYLFPKDIVRQSPDGLPPNGFPYEWGFNYVDYGMDQRVVNDKRYKDRIFDGLRSLPSYSLVMEMDDLFDEESGIFANAKNDGREWERSCSLEMISPDGEFGFQENCGVRIRGGFSRMSPNAKHAFRFFFRSEYGPAKLQYPVFGKDAAQEFDNIDLRTFSNYSWSLSDDPRCTFMRDQFNRDMQFSLGQSTARGHYCHLYINGHYWGLFNVVERPEASFGATYFKGKQDDFDVIKIGRGKGKGEGNTQYGLFATDGSLDAWERFWKICKAGLESDAAYQRILGNNPDGTRNPDYEVFLDVDNLIDYMLVIFYGGNLDAPITAFGANRSANNWYGIRNRNGDEGFRYYVWDAEHTFLKIDENRTGPYPAGDEYARSNPQWIWQQCLHNAEFRQAVADRLHKHFYNGGALTPESIATLLNKRVNELRLAVICESARWGKPSPYSWSPPDRKGGDRRPRTLDDDWLPEVDRWFNEFIPRRSDIVIDQLAEHGLVPDLEPARLAKRGGLIQPGFELEMSAARGEVYYTLDGSDPRLVGGKISPVAKKYTEPVRLDKTFVVKTRVLFEGEWSAMDELPFKVEGEKITETLKK
;
A
#
# COMPACT_ATOMS: atom_id res chain seq x y z
N MET A 1 9.41 33.56 -101.07
CA MET A 1 10.03 32.63 -102.03
C MET A 1 10.23 31.31 -101.29
N THR A 2 9.31 30.34 -101.47
CA THR A 2 9.38 29.11 -102.32
C THR A 2 9.72 27.89 -101.44
N ARG A 3 8.76 27.06 -101.01
CA ARG A 3 8.07 25.92 -101.68
C ARG A 3 8.93 24.67 -101.91
N ILE A 4 8.27 23.50 -101.74
CA ILE A 4 8.53 22.10 -102.16
C ILE A 4 8.89 21.19 -100.96
N GLU A 5 8.10 20.24 -100.44
CA GLU A 5 7.27 19.10 -100.92
C GLU A 5 7.93 17.70 -100.78
N VAL A 6 7.27 16.81 -100.00
CA VAL A 6 6.90 15.40 -100.32
C VAL A 6 7.70 14.20 -99.72
N ILE A 7 7.04 13.54 -98.72
CA ILE A 7 6.74 12.09 -98.53
C ILE A 7 7.41 11.22 -97.42
N LEU A 8 6.52 10.73 -96.54
CA LEU A 8 6.37 9.48 -95.75
C LEU A 8 7.32 9.03 -94.60
N MET A 9 6.64 8.68 -93.50
CA MET A 9 6.83 7.49 -92.62
C MET A 9 7.47 7.69 -91.23
N ALA A 10 6.58 7.52 -90.23
CA ALA A 10 6.79 6.89 -88.92
C ALA A 10 7.38 7.69 -87.74
N PHE A 11 6.67 7.55 -86.62
CA PHE A 11 6.98 7.92 -85.23
C PHE A 11 6.85 9.40 -84.82
N ILE A 12 5.58 9.75 -84.54
CA ILE A 12 5.12 10.34 -83.27
C ILE A 12 6.28 10.66 -82.30
N CYS A 13 6.65 11.94 -82.22
CA CYS A 13 7.26 12.50 -81.02
C CYS A 13 6.22 12.43 -79.89
N LEU A 14 6.16 11.28 -79.22
CA LEU A 14 5.52 11.20 -77.93
C LEU A 14 6.45 11.96 -76.99
N LEU A 15 5.94 13.05 -76.43
CA LEU A 15 6.36 13.54 -75.13
C LEU A 15 6.40 12.34 -74.18
N ALA A 16 7.58 11.77 -73.97
CA ALA A 16 7.84 11.03 -72.75
C ALA A 16 7.90 12.08 -71.64
N LEU A 17 6.73 12.55 -71.21
CA LEU A 17 6.53 12.77 -69.79
C LEU A 17 7.09 11.52 -69.12
N PRO A 18 7.99 11.61 -68.12
CA PRO A 18 8.17 10.46 -67.26
C PRO A 18 6.76 10.17 -66.74
N LEU A 19 6.16 9.07 -67.19
CA LEU A 19 5.05 8.46 -66.49
C LEU A 19 5.62 8.26 -65.09
N GLY A 20 5.31 9.21 -64.20
CA GLY A 20 5.74 9.17 -62.82
C GLY A 20 5.38 7.77 -62.34
N GLN A 21 6.41 6.95 -62.17
CA GLN A 21 6.23 5.63 -61.61
C GLN A 21 5.69 5.94 -60.23
N ALA A 22 4.38 5.76 -60.04
CA ALA A 22 3.72 6.03 -58.76
C ALA A 22 4.44 5.17 -57.71
N GLU A 23 5.39 5.77 -57.00
CA GLU A 23 6.24 5.09 -56.04
C GLU A 23 5.39 4.64 -54.87
N ALA A 24 5.74 3.47 -54.33
CA ALA A 24 5.35 3.05 -53.00
C ALA A 24 5.65 4.17 -51.99
N ARG A 25 4.63 4.70 -51.31
CA ARG A 25 4.80 5.79 -50.34
C ARG A 25 4.34 5.36 -48.96
N VAL A 26 5.24 4.69 -48.25
CA VAL A 26 4.97 4.17 -46.92
C VAL A 26 5.51 5.13 -45.86
N ILE A 27 4.67 5.49 -44.90
CA ILE A 27 4.98 6.46 -43.83
C ILE A 27 4.62 5.89 -42.47
N ILE A 28 5.07 6.57 -41.41
CA ILE A 28 4.50 6.39 -40.06
C ILE A 28 3.41 7.44 -39.90
N SER A 29 2.14 7.06 -40.04
CA SER A 29 1.00 7.98 -40.03
C SER A 29 0.64 8.46 -38.63
N GLU A 30 0.74 7.58 -37.64
CA GLU A 30 0.32 7.82 -36.26
C GLU A 30 1.13 6.93 -35.31
N PHE A 31 1.36 7.38 -34.09
CA PHE A 31 1.85 6.53 -33.01
C PHE A 31 1.32 7.01 -31.65
N LEU A 32 1.34 6.11 -30.67
CA LEU A 32 1.00 6.39 -29.28
C LEU A 32 2.11 5.82 -28.38
N ALA A 33 2.79 6.69 -27.63
CA ALA A 33 3.89 6.32 -26.73
C ALA A 33 3.52 6.36 -25.23
N VAL A 34 2.25 6.65 -24.92
CA VAL A 34 1.72 6.63 -23.55
C VAL A 34 0.30 6.09 -23.62
N ASN A 35 0.19 4.76 -23.64
CA ASN A 35 -1.06 4.03 -23.78
C ASN A 35 -1.57 3.56 -22.42
N GLU A 36 -2.49 4.31 -21.80
CA GLU A 36 -3.00 4.01 -20.46
C GLU A 36 -4.41 3.39 -20.52
N LYS A 37 -5.21 3.73 -21.53
CA LYS A 37 -6.60 3.29 -21.70
C LYS A 37 -6.94 2.81 -23.11
N GLY A 38 -6.03 2.99 -24.05
CA GLY A 38 -6.22 2.67 -25.46
C GLY A 38 -6.14 1.18 -25.79
N LEU A 39 -5.60 0.86 -26.97
CA LEU A 39 -5.55 -0.49 -27.51
C LEU A 39 -4.72 -1.43 -26.62
N LYS A 40 -5.20 -2.64 -26.37
CA LYS A 40 -4.42 -3.71 -25.75
C LYS A 40 -3.83 -4.62 -26.82
N ASP A 41 -2.65 -5.16 -26.54
CA ASP A 41 -2.03 -6.19 -27.35
C ASP A 41 -2.59 -7.59 -27.01
N ALA A 42 -2.16 -8.62 -27.72
CA ALA A 42 -2.62 -10.00 -27.56
C ALA A 42 -2.26 -10.63 -26.21
N ASP A 43 -1.37 -10.01 -25.42
CA ASP A 43 -1.04 -10.42 -24.05
C ASP A 43 -1.82 -9.62 -22.98
N ASP A 44 -2.81 -8.81 -23.40
CA ASP A 44 -3.59 -7.89 -22.55
C ASP A 44 -2.78 -6.69 -22.00
N ASP A 45 -1.57 -6.44 -22.54
CA ASP A 45 -0.74 -5.29 -22.17
C ASP A 45 -1.15 -4.05 -22.99
N ARG A 46 -1.06 -2.88 -22.36
CA ARG A 46 -1.23 -1.59 -23.05
C ARG A 46 0.13 -1.10 -23.55
N SER A 47 0.62 -1.74 -24.61
CA SER A 47 1.88 -1.40 -25.25
C SER A 47 1.77 -0.11 -26.07
N ASP A 48 2.89 0.61 -26.21
CA ASP A 48 3.02 1.65 -27.22
C ASP A 48 2.80 1.05 -28.61
N TRP A 49 2.37 1.85 -29.58
CA TRP A 49 2.18 1.36 -30.94
C TRP A 49 2.52 2.41 -31.99
N ILE A 50 2.87 1.91 -33.17
CA ILE A 50 3.28 2.64 -34.36
C ILE A 50 2.38 2.17 -35.51
N GLU A 51 1.79 3.12 -36.22
CA GLU A 51 1.02 2.84 -37.42
C GLU A 51 1.83 3.16 -38.68
N VAL A 52 1.96 2.15 -39.54
CA VAL A 52 2.57 2.24 -40.86
C VAL A 52 1.47 2.33 -41.91
N HIS A 53 1.45 3.41 -42.69
CA HIS A 53 0.44 3.65 -43.72
C HIS A 53 1.06 3.70 -45.11
N ASN A 54 0.47 2.97 -46.06
CA ASN A 54 0.79 3.08 -47.46
C ASN A 54 -0.04 4.18 -48.13
N ALA A 55 0.47 5.41 -48.14
CA ALA A 55 -0.11 6.57 -48.82
C ALA A 55 0.08 6.55 -50.35
N GLY A 56 0.66 5.48 -50.91
CA GLY A 56 0.87 5.30 -52.34
C GLY A 56 -0.32 4.66 -53.06
N GLY A 57 -0.32 4.72 -54.39
CA GLY A 57 -1.39 4.17 -55.24
C GLY A 57 -1.27 2.68 -55.57
N LYS A 58 -0.32 1.95 -54.96
CA LYS A 58 -0.07 0.53 -55.22
C LYS A 58 0.24 -0.21 -53.93
N THR A 59 -0.07 -1.50 -53.88
CA THR A 59 0.32 -2.42 -52.80
C THR A 59 1.83 -2.46 -52.62
N VAL A 60 2.30 -2.48 -51.38
CA VAL A 60 3.73 -2.53 -51.01
C VAL A 60 3.99 -3.73 -50.11
N ASP A 61 5.02 -4.51 -50.42
CA ASP A 61 5.55 -5.54 -49.52
C ASP A 61 6.63 -4.92 -48.63
N LEU A 62 6.45 -5.05 -47.32
CA LEU A 62 7.35 -4.48 -46.31
C LEU A 62 8.56 -5.37 -46.00
N ALA A 63 8.77 -6.47 -46.73
CA ALA A 63 9.98 -7.30 -46.61
C ALA A 63 11.27 -6.45 -46.65
N GLY A 64 12.07 -6.53 -45.57
CA GLY A 64 13.36 -5.84 -45.44
C GLY A 64 13.29 -4.40 -44.95
N TRP A 65 12.10 -3.80 -44.86
CA TRP A 65 11.90 -2.49 -44.23
C TRP A 65 12.21 -2.53 -42.74
N SER A 66 12.44 -1.38 -42.12
CA SER A 66 12.83 -1.32 -40.70
C SER A 66 12.20 -0.17 -39.95
N LEU A 67 11.86 -0.39 -38.68
CA LEU A 67 11.50 0.64 -37.72
C LEU A 67 12.67 0.86 -36.75
N THR A 68 12.91 2.10 -36.33
CA THR A 68 13.98 2.42 -35.37
C THR A 68 13.63 3.64 -34.54
N ASP A 69 14.00 3.62 -33.26
CA ASP A 69 13.98 4.72 -32.31
C ASP A 69 15.35 5.42 -32.16
N ASP A 70 16.38 4.93 -32.86
CA ASP A 70 17.75 5.45 -32.81
C ASP A 70 18.25 5.88 -34.19
N ILE A 71 18.45 7.19 -34.36
CA ILE A 71 19.00 7.79 -35.58
C ILE A 71 20.41 7.29 -35.93
N LYS A 72 21.16 6.78 -34.94
CA LYS A 72 22.48 6.20 -35.14
C LYS A 72 22.43 4.74 -35.60
N ASN A 73 21.25 4.10 -35.51
CA ASN A 73 21.01 2.73 -35.94
C ASN A 73 19.80 2.64 -36.88
N LEU A 74 20.00 2.99 -38.16
CA LEU A 74 18.96 2.90 -39.19
C LEU A 74 18.66 1.45 -39.63
N ALA A 75 19.48 0.48 -39.25
CA ALA A 75 19.20 -0.92 -39.57
C ALA A 75 17.95 -1.43 -38.81
N GLY A 76 17.77 -0.95 -37.58
CA GLY A 76 16.56 -1.07 -36.77
C GLY A 76 15.98 -2.48 -36.60
N TRP A 77 14.75 -2.52 -36.12
CA TRP A 77 13.92 -3.73 -36.09
C TRP A 77 13.36 -4.01 -37.48
N LYS A 78 13.47 -5.26 -37.96
CA LYS A 78 13.07 -5.64 -39.32
C LYS A 78 11.59 -6.03 -39.37
N LEU A 79 10.87 -5.43 -40.31
CA LEU A 79 9.50 -5.82 -40.64
C LEU A 79 9.51 -7.15 -41.41
N PRO A 80 8.58 -8.08 -41.11
CA PRO A 80 8.38 -9.26 -41.93
C PRO A 80 7.77 -8.92 -43.30
N ALA A 81 7.73 -9.91 -44.19
CA ALA A 81 7.08 -9.80 -45.49
C ALA A 81 5.55 -9.66 -45.32
N VAL A 82 5.08 -8.42 -45.19
CA VAL A 82 3.66 -8.06 -45.03
C VAL A 82 3.29 -7.14 -46.18
N LYS A 83 2.22 -7.51 -46.89
CA LYS A 83 1.66 -6.69 -47.98
C LYS A 83 0.67 -5.68 -47.40
N VAL A 84 0.91 -4.41 -47.66
CA VAL A 84 0.01 -3.31 -47.32
C VAL A 84 -0.58 -2.76 -48.61
N GLU A 85 -1.88 -2.92 -48.79
CA GLU A 85 -2.61 -2.42 -49.96
C GLU A 85 -2.51 -0.90 -50.10
N ALA A 86 -2.84 -0.37 -51.28
CA ALA A 86 -2.89 1.09 -51.49
C ALA A 86 -3.89 1.72 -50.51
N GLY A 87 -3.45 2.71 -49.72
CA GLY A 87 -4.23 3.31 -48.63
C GLY A 87 -4.39 2.42 -47.38
N GLY A 88 -3.73 1.27 -47.33
CA GLY A 88 -3.81 0.33 -46.20
C GLY A 88 -2.90 0.72 -45.03
N PHE A 89 -3.24 0.19 -43.85
CA PHE A 89 -2.54 0.43 -42.59
C PHE A 89 -1.99 -0.88 -42.02
N LEU A 90 -0.87 -0.80 -41.30
CA LEU A 90 -0.29 -1.87 -40.51
C LEU A 90 0.06 -1.32 -39.13
N LEU A 91 -0.42 -2.00 -38.09
CA LEU A 91 -0.08 -1.68 -36.71
C LEU A 91 1.11 -2.52 -36.24
N VAL A 92 2.04 -1.89 -35.53
CA VAL A 92 3.17 -2.53 -34.86
C VAL A 92 3.25 -2.03 -33.42
N PHE A 93 3.20 -2.92 -32.45
CA PHE A 93 3.39 -2.56 -31.04
C PHE A 93 4.88 -2.32 -30.74
N ALA A 94 5.23 -1.19 -30.14
CA ALA A 94 6.56 -0.92 -29.62
C ALA A 94 6.63 -1.39 -28.16
N SER A 95 6.68 -2.71 -27.96
CA SER A 95 6.60 -3.33 -26.62
C SER A 95 7.93 -3.83 -26.08
N GLY A 96 8.96 -3.94 -26.93
CA GLY A 96 10.21 -4.63 -26.60
C GLY A 96 10.14 -6.16 -26.70
N LYS A 97 9.00 -6.75 -27.09
CA LYS A 97 8.79 -8.21 -27.14
C LYS A 97 9.42 -8.87 -28.37
N ASN A 98 9.79 -8.11 -29.40
CA ASN A 98 10.47 -8.59 -30.62
C ASN A 98 9.76 -9.76 -31.33
N ARG A 99 8.50 -9.57 -31.77
CA ARG A 99 7.69 -10.55 -32.52
C ARG A 99 7.50 -10.08 -33.96
N ALA A 100 8.05 -10.82 -34.92
CA ALA A 100 8.10 -10.43 -36.33
C ALA A 100 7.54 -11.51 -37.27
N THR A 101 6.50 -12.25 -36.87
CA THR A 101 5.87 -13.27 -37.73
C THR A 101 4.81 -12.63 -38.62
N ALA A 102 4.89 -12.83 -39.94
CA ALA A 102 3.87 -12.32 -40.86
C ALA A 102 2.49 -12.96 -40.58
N GLY A 103 1.45 -12.13 -40.48
CA GLY A 103 0.07 -12.57 -40.20
C GLY A 103 -0.28 -12.69 -38.71
N GLU A 104 0.69 -12.47 -37.81
CA GLU A 104 0.47 -12.36 -36.36
C GLU A 104 0.60 -10.90 -35.89
N GLU A 105 0.31 -10.65 -34.61
CA GLU A 105 0.53 -9.35 -33.99
C GLU A 105 2.03 -9.02 -33.93
N LEU A 106 2.41 -7.87 -34.49
CA LEU A 106 3.80 -7.46 -34.60
C LEU A 106 4.23 -6.65 -33.38
N HIS A 107 5.40 -7.00 -32.84
CA HIS A 107 6.04 -6.26 -31.76
C HIS A 107 7.49 -5.91 -32.09
N ALA A 108 7.81 -4.62 -32.09
CA ALA A 108 9.19 -4.17 -32.16
C ALA A 108 9.98 -4.61 -30.93
N ASP A 109 11.31 -4.60 -31.06
CA ASP A 109 12.26 -4.90 -29.99
C ASP A 109 12.59 -3.69 -29.09
N PHE A 110 11.92 -2.56 -29.31
CA PHE A 110 12.02 -1.33 -28.52
C PHE A 110 10.66 -0.83 -28.03
N LYS A 111 10.67 0.18 -27.14
CA LYS A 111 9.52 0.92 -26.63
C LYS A 111 9.67 2.40 -26.98
N LEU A 112 8.57 3.16 -26.95
CA LEU A 112 8.62 4.59 -27.25
C LEU A 112 8.78 5.44 -25.98
N GLY A 113 9.75 6.34 -25.98
CA GLY A 113 10.01 7.27 -24.90
C GLY A 113 8.94 8.35 -24.77
N ALA A 114 8.21 8.38 -23.64
CA ALA A 114 7.20 9.41 -23.34
C ALA A 114 7.76 10.85 -23.34
N GLY A 115 9.05 11.00 -23.04
CA GLY A 115 9.78 12.29 -23.06
C GLY A 115 10.16 12.78 -24.47
N GLY A 116 9.88 11.98 -25.51
CA GLY A 116 10.28 12.21 -26.89
C GLY A 116 11.60 11.54 -27.26
N GLU A 117 11.70 10.98 -28.46
CA GLU A 117 12.94 10.47 -29.07
C GLU A 117 12.84 10.41 -30.60
N TYR A 118 13.83 9.82 -31.28
CA TYR A 118 13.76 9.64 -32.73
C TYR A 118 12.78 8.52 -33.07
N LEU A 119 12.11 8.60 -34.22
CA LEU A 119 11.32 7.49 -34.74
C LEU A 119 11.35 7.54 -36.26
N GLY A 120 11.81 6.46 -36.89
CA GLY A 120 12.00 6.38 -38.33
C GLY A 120 11.56 5.06 -38.94
N LEU A 121 11.09 5.14 -40.19
CA LEU A 121 10.79 4.02 -41.08
C LEU A 121 11.78 4.03 -42.25
N ILE A 122 12.51 2.95 -42.42
CA ILE A 122 13.67 2.83 -43.32
C ILE A 122 13.35 1.82 -44.43
N LYS A 123 13.73 2.16 -45.67
CA LYS A 123 13.57 1.30 -46.85
C LYS A 123 14.49 0.07 -46.76
N PRO A 124 14.28 -0.97 -47.60
CA PRO A 124 15.05 -2.23 -47.55
C PRO A 124 16.56 -2.12 -47.73
N ASP A 125 17.07 -1.01 -48.27
CA ASP A 125 18.52 -0.76 -48.38
C ASP A 125 19.20 -0.47 -47.02
N GLY A 126 18.41 -0.31 -45.95
CA GLY A 126 18.88 -0.04 -44.58
C GLY A 126 19.51 1.35 -44.41
N ARG A 127 19.33 2.25 -45.37
CA ARG A 127 19.96 3.58 -45.39
C ARG A 127 18.98 4.70 -45.75
N THR A 128 18.04 4.44 -46.64
CA THR A 128 17.10 5.45 -47.12
C THR A 128 15.91 5.56 -46.17
N VAL A 129 15.77 6.73 -45.54
CA VAL A 129 14.63 7.04 -44.67
C VAL A 129 13.39 7.29 -45.53
N SER A 130 12.36 6.46 -45.35
CA SER A 130 11.05 6.67 -45.99
C SER A 130 10.25 7.75 -45.27
N HIS A 131 10.20 7.68 -43.94
CA HIS A 131 9.54 8.64 -43.07
C HIS A 131 10.25 8.73 -41.72
N GLN A 132 10.29 9.92 -41.12
CA GLN A 132 10.88 10.12 -39.80
C GLN A 132 10.26 11.30 -39.07
N TYR A 133 10.21 11.19 -37.74
CA TYR A 133 10.04 12.32 -36.83
C TYR A 133 11.43 12.88 -36.51
N VAL A 134 11.82 13.93 -37.25
CA VAL A 134 13.19 14.45 -37.29
C VAL A 134 13.71 14.84 -35.90
N MET A 135 14.94 14.43 -35.58
CA MET A 135 15.65 14.62 -34.30
C MET A 135 14.99 13.96 -33.09
N LYS A 136 13.80 14.43 -32.71
CA LYS A 136 13.05 13.96 -31.55
C LYS A 136 11.59 14.40 -31.65
N TYR A 137 10.64 13.47 -31.63
CA TYR A 137 9.22 13.80 -31.49
C TYR A 137 8.96 14.47 -30.12
N PRO A 138 7.92 15.31 -29.97
CA PRO A 138 7.69 16.09 -28.74
C PRO A 138 7.33 15.19 -27.55
N LYS A 139 7.32 15.74 -26.33
CA LYS A 139 6.80 15.04 -25.16
C LYS A 139 5.35 14.57 -25.40
N GLN A 140 5.13 13.29 -25.20
CA GLN A 140 3.85 12.62 -25.45
C GLN A 140 2.91 12.78 -24.25
N ARG A 141 1.62 12.50 -24.46
CA ARG A 141 0.57 12.68 -23.45
C ARG A 141 -0.28 11.41 -23.41
N ASP A 142 -0.75 11.07 -22.22
CA ASP A 142 -1.56 9.87 -21.99
C ASP A 142 -2.76 9.83 -22.94
N ASP A 143 -2.89 8.72 -23.65
CA ASP A 143 -3.98 8.41 -24.59
C ASP A 143 -4.18 9.45 -25.71
N VAL A 144 -3.14 10.21 -26.05
CA VAL A 144 -3.11 11.16 -27.18
C VAL A 144 -2.01 10.73 -28.12
N SER A 145 -2.40 10.34 -29.33
CA SER A 145 -1.47 9.95 -30.38
C SER A 145 -0.88 11.17 -31.08
N TYR A 146 0.22 10.94 -31.80
CA TYR A 146 0.94 11.95 -32.57
C TYR A 146 1.19 11.44 -33.99
N GLY A 147 1.03 12.31 -34.98
CA GLY A 147 1.18 11.89 -36.36
C GLY A 147 0.96 12.99 -37.39
N VAL A 148 0.65 12.57 -38.62
CA VAL A 148 0.43 13.46 -39.76
C VAL A 148 -1.06 13.83 -39.88
N PRO A 149 -1.43 15.10 -40.14
CA PRO A 149 -2.83 15.50 -40.33
C PRO A 149 -3.56 14.66 -41.38
N ALA A 150 -4.87 14.45 -41.23
CA ALA A 150 -5.67 13.66 -42.16
C ALA A 150 -5.67 14.19 -43.61
N ASP A 151 -5.52 15.50 -43.76
CA ASP A 151 -5.40 16.20 -45.05
C ASP A 151 -3.96 16.31 -45.54
N TRP A 152 -2.99 15.72 -44.82
CA TRP A 152 -1.60 15.71 -45.23
C TRP A 152 -1.48 15.06 -46.60
N LYS A 153 -0.86 15.80 -47.53
CA LYS A 153 -0.57 15.30 -48.85
C LYS A 153 0.92 15.04 -49.02
N PRO A 154 1.25 13.91 -49.63
CA PRO A 154 2.62 13.62 -50.02
C PRO A 154 3.17 14.68 -50.98
N ASP A 155 4.28 15.36 -50.62
CA ASP A 155 5.02 16.24 -51.55
C ASP A 155 5.59 15.38 -52.69
N ALA A 156 5.15 15.65 -53.93
CA ALA A 156 5.46 14.85 -55.11
C ALA A 156 6.96 14.88 -55.47
N ASP A 157 7.72 15.88 -55.00
CA ASP A 157 9.10 16.14 -55.43
C ASP A 157 10.17 15.76 -54.38
N SER A 158 9.79 15.24 -53.21
CA SER A 158 10.74 14.91 -52.13
C SER A 158 10.91 13.41 -51.90
N ALA A 159 12.15 12.92 -52.09
CA ALA A 159 12.58 11.56 -51.76
C ALA A 159 12.62 11.27 -50.23
N THR A 160 12.56 12.30 -49.40
CA THR A 160 12.52 12.21 -47.93
C THR A 160 11.35 13.02 -47.39
N SER A 161 10.32 12.34 -46.86
CA SER A 161 9.21 13.02 -46.18
C SER A 161 9.61 13.39 -44.74
N GLY A 162 10.55 14.34 -44.59
CA GLY A 162 10.75 15.02 -43.31
C GLY A 162 9.61 16.01 -43.13
N ILE A 163 8.59 15.66 -42.35
CA ILE A 163 7.38 16.49 -42.22
C ILE A 163 7.57 17.52 -41.10
N GLY A 164 7.40 18.80 -41.44
CA GLY A 164 7.34 19.92 -40.47
C GLY A 164 5.95 20.22 -39.92
N ASN A 165 4.93 19.42 -40.25
CA ASN A 165 3.51 19.63 -39.93
C ASN A 165 2.87 18.42 -39.23
N THR A 166 3.48 17.92 -38.15
CA THR A 166 2.93 16.84 -37.32
C THR A 166 2.08 17.40 -36.17
N VAL A 167 1.03 16.68 -35.78
CA VAL A 167 0.00 17.14 -34.85
C VAL A 167 -0.36 16.06 -33.83
N PHE A 168 -0.95 16.47 -32.71
CA PHE A 168 -1.54 15.56 -31.74
C PHE A 168 -3.00 15.26 -32.11
N PHE A 169 -3.47 14.04 -31.86
CA PHE A 169 -4.87 13.65 -32.03
C PHE A 169 -5.49 13.30 -30.68
N LEU A 170 -6.66 13.88 -30.39
CA LEU A 170 -7.36 13.60 -29.14
C LEU A 170 -7.89 12.16 -29.08
N LYS A 171 -8.31 11.63 -30.22
CA LYS A 171 -8.80 10.26 -30.36
C LYS A 171 -7.85 9.52 -31.30
N PRO A 172 -7.03 8.60 -30.79
CA PRO A 172 -6.18 7.78 -31.65
C PRO A 172 -7.01 6.92 -32.60
N THR A 173 -6.47 6.62 -33.78
CA THR A 173 -7.18 5.95 -34.89
C THR A 173 -6.41 4.74 -35.44
N PRO A 174 -5.98 3.79 -34.59
CA PRO A 174 -5.16 2.67 -35.06
C PRO A 174 -5.89 1.83 -36.12
N GLY A 175 -5.23 1.61 -37.25
CA GLY A 175 -5.74 0.90 -38.42
C GLY A 175 -6.68 1.70 -39.31
N ALA A 176 -6.79 3.02 -39.11
CA ALA A 176 -7.75 3.88 -39.81
C ALA A 176 -7.16 5.27 -40.12
N PRO A 177 -7.78 6.05 -41.03
CA PRO A 177 -7.35 7.41 -41.29
C PRO A 177 -7.40 8.32 -40.05
N ASN A 178 -6.36 9.14 -39.88
CA ASN A 178 -6.21 10.03 -38.73
C ASN A 178 -7.42 10.95 -38.49
N GLY A 179 -7.72 11.18 -37.21
CA GLY A 179 -8.84 11.99 -36.76
C GLY A 179 -8.58 13.50 -36.72
N SER A 180 -9.42 14.21 -35.95
CA SER A 180 -9.31 15.66 -35.75
C SER A 180 -8.13 16.03 -34.85
N VAL A 181 -7.49 17.16 -35.18
CA VAL A 181 -6.36 17.72 -34.44
C VAL A 181 -6.77 18.14 -33.03
N LEU A 182 -5.87 17.89 -32.08
CA LEU A 182 -5.92 18.40 -30.72
C LEU A 182 -5.53 19.87 -30.68
N ASN A 183 -6.51 20.75 -30.48
CA ASN A 183 -6.35 22.20 -30.44
C ASN A 183 -5.79 22.71 -29.10
N GLY A 184 -5.85 21.91 -28.04
CA GLY A 184 -5.37 22.31 -26.72
C GLY A 184 -5.86 21.39 -25.61
N THR A 185 -5.79 21.87 -24.37
CA THR A 185 -6.31 21.18 -23.18
C THR A 185 -7.14 22.16 -22.38
N VAL A 186 -8.26 21.70 -21.82
CA VAL A 186 -9.07 22.52 -20.93
C VAL A 186 -8.31 22.75 -19.62
N ALA A 187 -8.22 24.01 -19.19
CA ALA A 187 -7.57 24.38 -17.94
C ALA A 187 -8.24 23.73 -16.72
N LYS A 188 -7.48 23.54 -15.64
CA LYS A 188 -7.96 22.92 -14.40
C LYS A 188 -9.23 23.62 -13.89
N LEU A 189 -10.12 22.83 -13.29
CA LEU A 189 -11.33 23.35 -12.66
C LEU A 189 -10.98 24.02 -11.32
N ALA A 190 -11.60 25.17 -11.05
CA ALA A 190 -11.56 25.86 -9.77
C ALA A 190 -12.92 25.76 -9.08
N PHE A 191 -12.90 25.50 -7.77
CA PHE A 191 -14.08 25.35 -6.91
C PHE A 191 -14.06 26.46 -5.85
N SER A 192 -15.20 27.12 -5.60
CA SER A 192 -15.29 28.17 -4.57
C SER A 192 -15.19 27.66 -3.15
N GLN A 193 -15.45 26.36 -2.93
CA GLN A 193 -15.37 25.71 -1.62
C GLN A 193 -14.65 24.36 -1.73
N PRO A 194 -13.76 24.02 -0.78
CA PRO A 194 -13.09 22.72 -0.76
C PRO A 194 -14.08 21.57 -0.49
N HIS A 195 -13.71 20.34 -0.83
CA HIS A 195 -14.41 19.18 -0.22
C HIS A 195 -14.31 19.24 1.30
N GLY A 196 -15.25 18.65 2.04
CA GLY A 196 -15.22 18.81 3.50
C GLY A 196 -16.53 18.53 4.22
N LEU A 197 -16.50 18.78 5.53
CA LEU A 197 -17.67 18.81 6.39
C LEU A 197 -18.26 20.21 6.47
N TYR A 198 -19.58 20.32 6.33
CA TYR A 198 -20.32 21.58 6.35
C TYR A 198 -21.56 21.48 7.22
N ASP A 199 -21.81 22.53 8.02
CA ASP A 199 -22.99 22.61 8.91
C ASP A 199 -24.19 23.30 8.27
N GLU A 200 -23.93 24.20 7.31
CA GLU A 200 -24.93 25.05 6.68
C GLU A 200 -24.82 24.99 5.14
N PRO A 201 -25.94 25.08 4.41
CA PRO A 201 -25.95 25.12 2.96
C PRO A 201 -25.16 26.29 2.37
N PHE A 202 -24.64 26.11 1.16
CA PHE A 202 -23.91 27.15 0.43
C PHE A 202 -24.03 26.99 -1.10
N ASP A 203 -23.69 28.06 -1.82
CA ASP A 203 -23.59 28.06 -3.27
C ASP A 203 -22.16 27.75 -3.72
N LEU A 204 -21.98 26.64 -4.43
CA LEU A 204 -20.73 26.19 -5.02
C LEU A 204 -20.59 26.74 -6.44
N THR A 205 -19.56 27.55 -6.67
CA THR A 205 -19.17 28.00 -8.00
C THR A 205 -18.03 27.15 -8.53
N ILE A 206 -18.17 26.66 -9.76
CA ILE A 206 -17.18 25.88 -10.49
C ILE A 206 -16.85 26.60 -11.79
N SER A 207 -15.57 26.82 -12.03
CA SER A 207 -15.10 27.58 -13.19
C SER A 207 -13.85 26.98 -13.80
N THR A 208 -13.51 27.43 -15.01
CA THR A 208 -12.25 27.14 -15.69
C THR A 208 -11.84 28.37 -16.48
N GLU A 209 -10.53 28.61 -16.59
CA GLU A 209 -9.99 29.75 -17.33
C GLU A 209 -10.17 29.59 -18.85
N THR A 210 -10.43 28.37 -19.35
CA THR A 210 -10.64 28.13 -20.78
C THR A 210 -12.04 28.58 -21.21
N PRO A 211 -12.18 29.60 -22.09
CA PRO A 211 -13.50 30.07 -22.51
C PRO A 211 -14.25 29.05 -23.37
N GLY A 212 -15.58 29.03 -23.26
CA GLY A 212 -16.46 28.20 -24.07
C GLY A 212 -16.43 26.70 -23.72
N VAL A 213 -16.11 26.38 -22.47
CA VAL A 213 -16.14 25.01 -21.94
C VAL A 213 -17.54 24.67 -21.43
N THR A 214 -18.03 23.49 -21.78
CA THR A 214 -19.21 22.89 -21.16
C THR A 214 -18.75 22.08 -19.95
N LEU A 215 -19.12 22.52 -18.75
CA LEU A 215 -18.93 21.75 -17.52
C LEU A 215 -20.08 20.76 -17.39
N ARG A 216 -19.77 19.49 -17.14
CA ARG A 216 -20.77 18.45 -16.81
C ARG A 216 -20.45 17.81 -15.48
N TYR A 217 -21.49 17.39 -14.77
CA TYR A 217 -21.36 16.74 -13.48
C TYR A 217 -22.33 15.58 -13.28
N THR A 218 -22.01 14.74 -12.29
CA THR A 218 -22.84 13.64 -11.78
C THR A 218 -22.80 13.66 -10.25
N THR A 219 -23.81 13.04 -9.63
CA THR A 219 -23.91 12.93 -8.17
C THR A 219 -24.21 11.51 -7.68
N ASP A 220 -24.21 10.54 -8.59
CA ASP A 220 -24.53 9.12 -8.37
C ASP A 220 -23.28 8.23 -8.35
N GLY A 221 -22.10 8.84 -8.41
CA GLY A 221 -20.82 8.14 -8.50
C GLY A 221 -20.35 7.91 -9.94
N SER A 222 -21.18 8.13 -10.95
CA SER A 222 -20.80 7.86 -12.35
C SER A 222 -19.84 8.89 -12.94
N VAL A 223 -19.01 8.50 -13.91
CA VAL A 223 -18.08 9.42 -14.57
C VAL A 223 -18.84 10.30 -15.58
N PRO A 224 -18.83 11.65 -15.45
CA PRO A 224 -19.37 12.50 -16.49
C PRO A 224 -18.52 12.36 -17.76
N THR A 225 -19.19 12.25 -18.91
CA THR A 225 -18.55 12.24 -20.23
C THR A 225 -19.06 13.41 -21.07
N ILE A 226 -18.61 13.54 -22.31
CA ILE A 226 -19.15 14.58 -23.20
C ILE A 226 -20.65 14.36 -23.51
N ASP A 227 -21.11 13.11 -23.41
CA ASP A 227 -22.46 12.66 -23.77
C ASP A 227 -23.32 12.26 -22.55
N SER A 228 -22.72 12.08 -21.36
CA SER A 228 -23.40 11.69 -20.12
C SER A 228 -23.11 12.65 -18.96
N GLY A 229 -24.08 12.79 -18.05
CA GLY A 229 -24.03 13.74 -16.94
C GLY A 229 -24.74 15.07 -17.25
N THR A 230 -25.08 15.80 -16.20
CA THR A 230 -25.84 17.05 -16.27
C THR A 230 -24.93 18.22 -16.63
N VAL A 231 -25.35 19.05 -17.59
CA VAL A 231 -24.64 20.31 -17.90
C VAL A 231 -24.81 21.28 -16.74
N LEU A 232 -23.69 21.84 -16.28
CA LEU A 232 -23.67 22.83 -15.21
C LEU A 232 -23.92 24.23 -15.77
N GLU A 233 -25.18 24.66 -15.72
CA GLU A 233 -25.59 26.00 -16.15
C GLU A 233 -25.04 27.08 -15.22
N GLY A 234 -24.38 28.09 -15.78
CA GLY A 234 -23.83 29.23 -15.03
C GLY A 234 -22.69 28.89 -14.05
N GLY A 235 -22.21 27.65 -14.00
CA GLY A 235 -21.16 27.24 -13.07
C GLY A 235 -21.60 27.14 -11.61
N LEU A 236 -22.89 27.15 -11.29
CA LEU A 236 -23.39 27.26 -9.92
C LEU A 236 -24.20 26.03 -9.49
N LEU A 237 -23.88 25.46 -8.33
CA LEU A 237 -24.65 24.39 -7.68
C LEU A 237 -24.95 24.74 -6.22
N LYS A 238 -26.17 24.50 -5.77
CA LYS A 238 -26.53 24.65 -4.37
C LYS A 238 -26.24 23.38 -3.59
N MET A 239 -25.37 23.45 -2.58
CA MET A 239 -25.03 22.34 -1.70
C MET A 239 -25.83 22.47 -0.40
N GLU A 240 -26.80 21.59 -0.19
CA GLU A 240 -27.71 21.64 0.98
C GLU A 240 -27.65 20.41 1.87
N LYS A 241 -27.06 19.33 1.35
CA LYS A 241 -27.01 18.00 1.97
C LYS A 241 -25.80 17.25 1.48
N THR A 242 -25.54 16.09 2.06
CA THR A 242 -24.40 15.26 1.68
C THR A 242 -24.45 14.94 0.19
N THR A 243 -23.43 15.36 -0.53
CA THR A 243 -23.39 15.27 -1.99
C THR A 243 -21.99 14.89 -2.42
N VAL A 244 -21.91 13.79 -3.17
CA VAL A 244 -20.74 13.47 -3.98
C VAL A 244 -20.90 14.18 -5.31
N LEU A 245 -19.86 14.85 -5.77
CA LEU A 245 -19.86 15.57 -7.03
C LEU A 245 -18.67 15.15 -7.87
N ARG A 246 -18.91 14.61 -9.07
CA ARG A 246 -17.85 14.37 -10.07
C ARG A 246 -18.04 15.34 -11.22
N VAL A 247 -17.00 16.09 -11.60
CA VAL A 247 -17.10 17.17 -12.60
C VAL A 247 -15.97 17.08 -13.62
N ALA A 248 -16.30 17.29 -14.89
CA ALA A 248 -15.32 17.45 -15.96
C ALA A 248 -15.72 18.57 -16.93
N GLY A 249 -14.72 19.25 -17.49
CA GLY A 249 -14.88 20.28 -18.50
C GLY A 249 -14.59 19.74 -19.90
N PHE A 250 -15.53 19.95 -20.82
CA PHE A 250 -15.48 19.50 -22.20
C PHE A 250 -15.48 20.68 -23.17
N LYS A 251 -14.63 20.60 -24.20
CA LYS A 251 -14.62 21.54 -25.32
C LYS A 251 -14.24 20.80 -26.60
N PRO A 252 -15.00 20.92 -27.70
CA PRO A 252 -14.67 20.26 -28.96
C PRO A 252 -13.24 20.55 -29.42
N GLY A 253 -12.49 19.50 -29.79
CA GLY A 253 -11.09 19.59 -30.23
C GLY A 253 -10.08 19.81 -29.09
N PHE A 254 -10.49 19.89 -27.83
CA PHE A 254 -9.60 20.04 -26.67
C PHE A 254 -9.60 18.76 -25.84
N LYS A 255 -8.45 18.42 -25.24
CA LYS A 255 -8.39 17.37 -24.20
C LYS A 255 -9.23 17.85 -23.01
N PRO A 256 -10.24 17.08 -22.56
CA PRO A 256 -11.07 17.46 -21.43
C PRO A 256 -10.24 17.54 -20.15
N THR A 257 -10.79 18.18 -19.11
CA THR A 257 -10.15 18.11 -17.80
C THR A 257 -10.13 16.67 -17.30
N LYS A 258 -9.22 16.35 -16.37
CA LYS A 258 -9.44 15.18 -15.52
C LYS A 258 -10.77 15.35 -14.79
N VAL A 259 -11.45 14.25 -14.50
CA VAL A 259 -12.63 14.24 -13.65
C VAL A 259 -12.17 14.57 -12.24
N VAL A 260 -12.70 15.65 -11.69
CA VAL A 260 -12.45 16.06 -10.30
C VAL A 260 -13.63 15.59 -9.46
N THR A 261 -13.35 14.85 -8.39
CA THR A 261 -14.34 14.46 -7.41
C THR A 261 -14.27 15.38 -6.20
N ARG A 262 -15.42 15.77 -5.66
CA ARG A 262 -15.53 16.52 -4.39
C ARG A 262 -16.69 15.96 -3.59
N THR A 263 -16.41 15.52 -2.37
CA THR A 263 -17.45 15.10 -1.43
C THR A 263 -17.71 16.20 -0.41
N TYR A 264 -18.96 16.64 -0.33
CA TYR A 264 -19.45 17.62 0.64
C TYR A 264 -20.32 16.87 1.65
N LEU A 265 -19.85 16.75 2.89
CA LEU A 265 -20.49 15.99 3.97
C LEU A 265 -21.29 16.92 4.88
N PHE A 266 -22.56 16.61 5.13
CA PHE A 266 -23.40 17.39 6.03
C PHE A 266 -23.83 16.54 7.22
N PRO A 267 -23.24 16.70 8.42
CA PRO A 267 -23.54 15.84 9.56
C PRO A 267 -25.03 15.74 9.92
N LYS A 268 -25.79 16.83 9.77
CA LYS A 268 -27.26 16.85 9.99
C LYS A 268 -28.03 15.97 9.00
N ASP A 269 -27.51 15.82 7.79
CA ASP A 269 -28.06 14.94 6.75
C ASP A 269 -27.60 13.49 6.95
N ILE A 270 -26.31 13.29 7.26
CA ILE A 270 -25.71 11.97 7.51
C ILE A 270 -26.48 11.20 8.58
N VAL A 271 -26.76 11.81 9.74
CA VAL A 271 -27.47 11.14 10.85
C VAL A 271 -28.92 10.76 10.52
N ARG A 272 -29.43 11.17 9.35
CA ARG A 272 -30.78 10.87 8.86
C ARG A 272 -30.78 9.99 7.61
N GLN A 273 -29.63 9.47 7.17
CA GLN A 273 -29.56 8.59 6.02
C GLN A 273 -30.32 7.28 6.27
N SER A 274 -31.20 6.92 5.32
CA SER A 274 -31.99 5.67 5.29
C SER A 274 -32.62 5.28 6.63
N PRO A 275 -33.44 6.13 7.28
CA PRO A 275 -33.92 5.87 8.65
C PRO A 275 -34.83 4.64 8.75
N ASP A 276 -35.39 4.18 7.63
CA ASP A 276 -36.16 2.94 7.46
C ASP A 276 -35.29 1.71 7.18
N GLY A 277 -33.99 1.92 6.96
CA GLY A 277 -33.01 0.91 6.58
C GLY A 277 -32.99 0.57 5.10
N LEU A 278 -33.82 1.22 4.27
CA LEU A 278 -33.90 0.94 2.84
C LEU A 278 -32.69 1.54 2.09
N PRO A 279 -32.33 0.97 0.92
CA PRO A 279 -31.23 1.50 0.12
C PRO A 279 -31.48 2.97 -0.26
N PRO A 280 -30.47 3.85 -0.15
CA PRO A 280 -30.55 5.16 -0.76
C PRO A 280 -30.62 5.05 -2.29
N ASN A 281 -30.99 6.14 -2.96
CA ASN A 281 -31.13 6.15 -4.42
C ASN A 281 -29.84 5.65 -5.12
N GLY A 282 -29.99 4.70 -6.04
CA GLY A 282 -28.89 4.08 -6.78
C GLY A 282 -28.24 2.86 -6.10
N PHE A 283 -28.45 2.65 -4.80
CA PHE A 283 -27.96 1.45 -4.10
C PHE A 283 -28.94 0.28 -4.25
N PRO A 284 -28.44 -0.97 -4.32
CA PRO A 284 -29.29 -2.13 -4.44
C PRO A 284 -29.87 -2.57 -3.09
N TYR A 285 -31.02 -3.26 -3.13
CA TYR A 285 -31.60 -3.93 -1.96
C TYR A 285 -30.74 -5.09 -1.46
N GLU A 286 -30.09 -5.78 -2.39
CA GLU A 286 -29.24 -6.93 -2.12
C GLU A 286 -28.09 -7.00 -3.12
N TRP A 287 -27.00 -7.64 -2.70
CA TRP A 287 -25.90 -8.03 -3.59
C TRP A 287 -25.36 -9.38 -3.15
N GLY A 288 -25.23 -10.31 -4.10
CA GLY A 288 -24.90 -11.69 -3.77
C GLY A 288 -25.86 -12.26 -2.71
N PHE A 289 -25.33 -12.59 -1.52
CA PHE A 289 -26.10 -13.11 -0.39
C PHE A 289 -26.51 -12.06 0.65
N ASN A 290 -26.10 -10.80 0.48
CA ASN A 290 -26.29 -9.76 1.48
C ASN A 290 -27.56 -8.98 1.21
N TYR A 291 -28.48 -9.00 2.17
CA TYR A 291 -29.51 -7.97 2.36
C TYR A 291 -29.04 -7.08 3.51
N VAL A 292 -29.05 -5.75 3.37
CA VAL A 292 -28.37 -4.85 4.32
C VAL A 292 -29.26 -3.71 4.76
N ASP A 293 -29.27 -3.46 6.07
CA ASP A 293 -29.83 -2.24 6.63
C ASP A 293 -28.85 -1.09 6.38
N TYR A 294 -29.26 -0.12 5.56
CA TYR A 294 -28.43 1.04 5.22
C TYR A 294 -28.49 2.16 6.27
N GLY A 295 -29.40 2.07 7.24
CA GLY A 295 -29.82 3.19 8.05
C GLY A 295 -28.88 3.60 9.16
N MET A 296 -28.92 4.89 9.48
CA MET A 296 -28.55 5.38 10.80
C MET A 296 -29.71 5.14 11.76
N ASP A 297 -29.52 4.28 12.76
CA ASP A 297 -30.56 3.92 13.73
C ASP A 297 -30.97 5.13 14.57
N GLN A 298 -32.19 5.60 14.33
CA GLN A 298 -32.76 6.78 14.99
C GLN A 298 -32.91 6.61 16.50
N ARG A 299 -32.85 5.39 17.04
CA ARG A 299 -32.84 5.14 18.50
C ARG A 299 -31.51 5.53 19.13
N VAL A 300 -30.40 5.42 18.39
CA VAL A 300 -29.07 5.89 18.83
C VAL A 300 -28.95 7.39 18.57
N VAL A 301 -29.33 7.84 17.36
CA VAL A 301 -29.25 9.26 16.97
C VAL A 301 -30.04 10.17 17.90
N ASN A 302 -31.21 9.73 18.37
CA ASN A 302 -32.06 10.52 19.28
C ASN A 302 -31.89 10.17 20.77
N ASP A 303 -30.97 9.25 21.12
CA ASP A 303 -30.70 8.91 22.53
C ASP A 303 -30.20 10.17 23.25
N LYS A 304 -30.72 10.45 24.44
CA LYS A 304 -30.35 11.63 25.25
C LYS A 304 -28.85 11.65 25.59
N ARG A 305 -28.18 10.49 25.62
CA ARG A 305 -26.73 10.35 25.83
C ARG A 305 -25.90 10.78 24.62
N TYR A 306 -26.46 10.72 23.41
CA TYR A 306 -25.70 10.74 22.16
C TYR A 306 -26.14 11.81 21.16
N LYS A 307 -27.38 12.28 21.21
CA LYS A 307 -27.97 13.19 20.21
C LYS A 307 -27.15 14.44 19.89
N ASP A 308 -26.44 14.98 20.88
CA ASP A 308 -25.61 16.17 20.71
C ASP A 308 -24.15 15.79 20.38
N ARG A 309 -23.70 14.62 20.86
CA ARG A 309 -22.31 14.12 20.72
C ARG A 309 -22.03 13.39 19.42
N ILE A 310 -23.06 12.93 18.71
CA ILE A 310 -22.91 12.20 17.44
C ILE A 310 -22.28 13.07 16.35
N PHE A 311 -22.51 14.39 16.39
CA PHE A 311 -21.91 15.35 15.46
C PHE A 311 -20.40 15.54 15.70
N ASP A 312 -19.98 15.51 16.96
CA ASP A 312 -18.57 15.47 17.34
C ASP A 312 -17.97 14.10 16.98
N GLY A 313 -18.75 13.03 17.12
CA GLY A 313 -18.39 11.69 16.67
C GLY A 313 -17.99 11.65 15.20
N LEU A 314 -18.83 12.20 14.31
CA LEU A 314 -18.54 12.29 12.86
C LEU A 314 -17.33 13.18 12.51
N ARG A 315 -16.86 14.00 13.47
CA ARG A 315 -15.68 14.86 13.34
C ARG A 315 -14.49 14.36 14.15
N SER A 316 -14.63 13.26 14.89
CA SER A 316 -13.57 12.83 15.80
C SER A 316 -12.40 12.18 15.05
N LEU A 317 -12.61 11.76 13.81
CA LEU A 317 -11.65 11.06 12.96
C LEU A 317 -11.68 11.62 11.52
N PRO A 318 -10.60 11.46 10.74
CA PRO A 318 -10.63 11.75 9.31
C PRO A 318 -11.69 10.92 8.59
N SER A 319 -12.30 11.54 7.57
CA SER A 319 -13.30 10.91 6.72
C SER A 319 -12.67 10.52 5.40
N TYR A 320 -12.77 9.24 5.02
CA TYR A 320 -12.42 8.77 3.70
C TYR A 320 -13.68 8.64 2.86
N SER A 321 -13.68 9.22 1.67
CA SER A 321 -14.76 9.08 0.70
C SER A 321 -14.30 8.27 -0.50
N LEU A 322 -14.92 7.11 -0.67
CA LEU A 322 -14.75 6.22 -1.81
C LEU A 322 -15.89 6.51 -2.79
N VAL A 323 -15.55 6.93 -4.01
CA VAL A 323 -16.50 7.27 -5.06
C VAL A 323 -16.23 6.46 -6.32
N MET A 324 -17.22 5.73 -6.80
CA MET A 324 -17.11 4.89 -8.00
C MET A 324 -18.48 4.52 -8.59
N GLU A 325 -18.48 3.92 -9.77
CA GLU A 325 -19.70 3.39 -10.42
C GLU A 325 -20.38 2.35 -9.53
N MET A 326 -21.72 2.33 -9.51
CA MET A 326 -22.47 1.34 -8.72
C MET A 326 -22.32 -0.07 -9.25
N ASP A 327 -22.22 -0.25 -10.57
CA ASP A 327 -22.01 -1.57 -11.17
C ASP A 327 -20.64 -2.15 -10.75
N ASP A 328 -19.58 -1.34 -10.76
CA ASP A 328 -18.26 -1.75 -10.27
C ASP A 328 -18.27 -2.19 -8.79
N LEU A 329 -19.25 -1.72 -8.00
CA LEU A 329 -19.48 -2.18 -6.64
C LEU A 329 -20.35 -3.44 -6.61
N PHE A 330 -21.53 -3.43 -7.21
CA PHE A 330 -22.61 -4.37 -6.87
C PHE A 330 -23.13 -5.23 -8.02
N ASP A 331 -22.69 -5.00 -9.26
CA ASP A 331 -23.08 -5.84 -10.40
C ASP A 331 -22.75 -7.32 -10.13
N GLU A 332 -23.63 -8.22 -10.54
CA GLU A 332 -23.52 -9.64 -10.20
C GLU A 332 -22.29 -10.28 -10.86
N GLU A 333 -21.94 -9.87 -12.08
CA GLU A 333 -20.84 -10.45 -12.84
C GLU A 333 -19.50 -9.78 -12.52
N SER A 334 -19.50 -8.46 -12.30
CA SER A 334 -18.28 -7.65 -12.28
C SER A 334 -18.10 -6.81 -11.01
N GLY A 335 -19.13 -6.66 -10.17
CA GLY A 335 -19.10 -5.83 -8.97
C GLY A 335 -18.28 -6.45 -7.84
N ILE A 336 -17.38 -5.66 -7.24
CA ILE A 336 -16.44 -6.17 -6.23
C ILE A 336 -17.12 -6.61 -4.93
N PHE A 337 -18.25 -6.02 -4.51
CA PHE A 337 -19.04 -6.46 -3.36
C PHE A 337 -19.80 -7.76 -3.66
N ALA A 338 -20.44 -7.87 -4.83
CA ALA A 338 -21.13 -9.10 -5.23
C ALA A 338 -20.14 -10.29 -5.33
N ASN A 339 -18.91 -9.98 -5.73
CA ASN A 339 -17.84 -10.95 -5.98
C ASN A 339 -16.67 -10.82 -4.98
N ALA A 340 -16.99 -10.54 -3.72
CA ALA A 340 -16.01 -10.14 -2.69
C ALA A 340 -14.85 -11.11 -2.46
N LYS A 341 -14.92 -12.38 -2.89
CA LYS A 341 -13.84 -13.38 -2.75
C LYS A 341 -12.82 -13.35 -3.88
N ASN A 342 -13.16 -12.74 -5.01
CA ASN A 342 -12.25 -12.67 -6.14
C ASN A 342 -11.13 -11.64 -5.86
N ASP A 343 -9.99 -11.82 -6.50
CA ASP A 343 -8.78 -11.01 -6.31
C ASP A 343 -7.95 -10.96 -7.60
N GLY A 344 -6.76 -10.39 -7.58
CA GLY A 344 -5.98 -10.18 -8.82
C GLY A 344 -6.28 -8.84 -9.50
N ARG A 345 -5.61 -8.56 -10.62
CA ARG A 345 -5.71 -7.29 -11.35
C ARG A 345 -7.05 -7.14 -12.07
N GLU A 346 -7.61 -8.26 -12.50
CA GLU A 346 -8.90 -8.39 -13.17
C GLU A 346 -10.10 -8.04 -12.25
N TRP A 347 -9.90 -8.03 -10.93
CA TRP A 347 -10.89 -7.60 -9.93
C TRP A 347 -10.62 -6.21 -9.34
N GLU A 348 -9.64 -5.48 -9.90
CA GLU A 348 -9.42 -4.06 -9.57
C GLU A 348 -10.42 -3.19 -10.34
N ARG A 349 -11.02 -2.22 -9.65
CA ARG A 349 -11.97 -1.26 -10.24
C ARG A 349 -11.48 0.16 -10.09
N SER A 350 -11.93 1.04 -10.98
CA SER A 350 -11.59 2.45 -10.92
C SER A 350 -12.35 3.13 -9.79
N CYS A 351 -11.67 3.97 -9.02
CA CYS A 351 -12.25 4.67 -7.89
C CYS A 351 -11.62 6.05 -7.75
N SER A 352 -12.38 7.02 -7.25
CA SER A 352 -11.85 8.24 -6.66
C SER A 352 -11.84 8.10 -5.14
N LEU A 353 -10.69 8.30 -4.52
CA LEU A 353 -10.53 8.32 -3.08
C LEU A 353 -10.22 9.74 -2.60
N GLU A 354 -10.97 10.20 -1.60
CA GLU A 354 -10.70 11.42 -0.88
C GLU A 354 -10.38 11.11 0.58
N MET A 355 -9.43 11.83 1.16
CA MET A 355 -9.33 12.01 2.61
C MET A 355 -9.77 13.43 2.94
N ILE A 356 -10.71 13.55 3.87
CA ILE A 356 -11.27 14.80 4.37
C ILE A 356 -10.88 14.91 5.84
N SER A 357 -10.11 15.95 6.17
CA SER A 357 -9.67 16.21 7.54
C SER A 357 -10.82 16.79 8.38
N PRO A 358 -10.95 16.40 9.67
CA PRO A 358 -12.01 16.93 10.53
C PRO A 358 -11.77 18.37 11.00
N ASP A 359 -10.52 18.81 11.01
CA ASP A 359 -10.06 20.14 11.44
C ASP A 359 -9.91 21.15 10.29
N GLY A 360 -10.28 20.76 9.08
CA GLY A 360 -10.16 21.59 7.88
C GLY A 360 -8.74 21.66 7.30
N GLU A 361 -7.78 20.88 7.81
CA GLU A 361 -6.50 20.68 7.11
C GLU A 361 -6.73 20.07 5.72
N PHE A 362 -5.81 20.36 4.80
CA PHE A 362 -5.87 19.83 3.45
C PHE A 362 -5.67 18.32 3.48
N GLY A 363 -6.70 17.57 3.06
CA GLY A 363 -6.52 16.17 2.69
C GLY A 363 -6.12 16.02 1.22
N PHE A 364 -6.51 14.90 0.62
CA PHE A 364 -6.23 14.61 -0.79
C PHE A 364 -7.48 14.18 -1.54
N GLN A 365 -7.45 14.31 -2.87
CA GLN A 365 -8.36 13.62 -3.78
C GLN A 365 -7.54 13.02 -4.91
N GLU A 366 -7.58 11.70 -5.05
CA GLU A 366 -6.89 11.02 -6.13
C GLU A 366 -7.72 9.89 -6.72
N ASN A 367 -7.58 9.67 -8.02
CA ASN A 367 -8.12 8.48 -8.66
C ASN A 367 -7.13 7.33 -8.48
N CYS A 368 -7.64 6.16 -8.14
CA CYS A 368 -6.87 4.97 -7.82
C CYS A 368 -7.66 3.71 -8.20
N GLY A 369 -6.96 2.58 -8.29
CA GLY A 369 -7.60 1.28 -8.32
C GLY A 369 -8.06 0.88 -6.93
N VAL A 370 -9.16 0.14 -6.82
CA VAL A 370 -9.64 -0.41 -5.55
C VAL A 370 -9.98 -1.89 -5.68
N ARG A 371 -9.69 -2.66 -4.63
CA ARG A 371 -10.11 -4.05 -4.47
C ARG A 371 -10.64 -4.31 -3.09
N ILE A 372 -11.55 -5.27 -2.99
CA ILE A 372 -11.85 -5.90 -1.71
C ILE A 372 -10.66 -6.77 -1.29
N ARG A 373 -10.25 -6.68 -0.03
CA ARG A 373 -9.12 -7.42 0.53
C ARG A 373 -9.50 -8.22 1.76
N GLY A 374 -8.76 -9.29 2.01
CA GLY A 374 -8.71 -10.00 3.30
C GLY A 374 -9.12 -11.45 3.27
N GLY A 375 -9.06 -12.14 4.40
CA GLY A 375 -9.60 -13.50 4.51
C GLY A 375 -11.07 -13.42 4.93
N PHE A 376 -11.26 -13.22 6.22
CA PHE A 376 -12.57 -13.22 6.87
C PHE A 376 -13.47 -12.05 6.44
N SER A 377 -12.88 -10.87 6.15
CA SER A 377 -13.64 -9.72 5.65
C SER A 377 -14.34 -10.00 4.32
N ARG A 378 -13.87 -10.97 3.51
CA ARG A 378 -14.44 -11.35 2.20
C ARG A 378 -15.54 -12.42 2.28
N MET A 379 -15.92 -12.84 3.49
CA MET A 379 -16.98 -13.84 3.63
C MET A 379 -18.29 -13.30 3.09
N SER A 380 -19.03 -14.16 2.38
CA SER A 380 -20.27 -13.79 1.70
C SER A 380 -21.32 -13.13 2.61
N PRO A 381 -21.51 -13.52 3.89
CA PRO A 381 -22.45 -12.86 4.79
C PRO A 381 -21.96 -11.53 5.41
N ASN A 382 -20.73 -11.10 5.13
CA ASN A 382 -20.20 -9.86 5.68
C ASN A 382 -20.45 -8.70 4.72
N ALA A 383 -21.37 -7.79 5.04
CA ALA A 383 -21.61 -6.62 4.21
C ALA A 383 -20.55 -5.52 4.38
N LYS A 384 -19.73 -5.58 5.44
CA LYS A 384 -18.71 -4.57 5.73
C LYS A 384 -17.32 -5.09 5.34
N HIS A 385 -16.99 -4.92 4.07
CA HIS A 385 -15.71 -5.36 3.51
C HIS A 385 -14.58 -4.35 3.75
N ALA A 386 -13.35 -4.86 3.74
CA ALA A 386 -12.14 -4.07 3.77
C ALA A 386 -11.60 -3.83 2.36
N PHE A 387 -10.92 -2.70 2.16
CA PHE A 387 -10.44 -2.26 0.85
C PHE A 387 -8.92 -2.17 0.81
N ARG A 388 -8.35 -2.43 -0.36
CA ARG A 388 -7.00 -1.99 -0.73
C ARG A 388 -7.12 -1.02 -1.89
N PHE A 389 -6.46 0.13 -1.76
CA PHE A 389 -6.33 1.12 -2.82
C PHE A 389 -4.95 1.04 -3.45
N PHE A 390 -4.89 1.20 -4.77
CA PHE A 390 -3.66 1.11 -5.58
C PHE A 390 -3.49 2.38 -6.40
N PHE A 391 -2.38 3.06 -6.20
CA PHE A 391 -2.04 4.26 -6.97
C PHE A 391 -1.23 3.81 -8.19
N ARG A 392 -1.77 4.12 -9.38
CA ARG A 392 -1.22 3.68 -10.69
C ARG A 392 -1.59 4.72 -11.75
N SER A 393 -0.71 4.89 -12.73
CA SER A 393 -0.91 5.79 -13.89
C SER A 393 -2.22 5.52 -14.63
N GLU A 394 -2.65 4.25 -14.70
CA GLU A 394 -3.89 3.82 -15.35
C GLU A 394 -5.15 4.53 -14.78
N TYR A 395 -5.18 4.79 -13.46
CA TYR A 395 -6.31 5.42 -12.79
C TYR A 395 -6.06 6.91 -12.49
N GLY A 396 -4.84 7.26 -12.08
CA GLY A 396 -4.47 8.56 -11.55
C GLY A 396 -2.95 8.68 -11.37
N PRO A 397 -2.44 9.28 -10.29
CA PRO A 397 -1.00 9.27 -10.02
C PRO A 397 -0.46 7.85 -9.79
N ALA A 398 0.80 7.62 -10.17
CA ALA A 398 1.48 6.35 -9.94
C ALA A 398 1.78 6.06 -8.45
N LYS A 399 1.75 7.08 -7.60
CA LYS A 399 1.84 6.99 -6.14
C LYS A 399 0.97 8.07 -5.52
N LEU A 400 0.38 7.80 -4.36
CA LEU A 400 -0.16 8.85 -3.52
C LEU A 400 1.00 9.62 -2.89
N GLN A 401 1.08 10.92 -3.11
CA GLN A 401 2.04 11.81 -2.46
C GLN A 401 1.33 12.58 -1.34
N TYR A 402 1.21 11.95 -0.17
CA TYR A 402 0.52 12.53 0.98
C TYR A 402 0.98 11.85 2.28
N PRO A 403 1.26 12.59 3.36
CA PRO A 403 1.71 12.03 4.65
C PRO A 403 0.57 11.42 5.46
N VAL A 404 -0.02 10.31 4.97
CA VAL A 404 -1.20 9.66 5.56
C VAL A 404 -1.03 9.36 7.06
N PHE A 405 0.18 9.04 7.52
CA PHE A 405 0.47 8.70 8.91
C PHE A 405 1.36 9.73 9.63
N GLY A 406 1.40 10.97 9.10
CA GLY A 406 2.18 12.07 9.64
C GLY A 406 3.59 12.17 9.05
N LYS A 407 4.30 13.24 9.43
CA LYS A 407 5.61 13.63 8.87
C LYS A 407 6.76 12.66 9.18
N ASP A 408 6.64 11.87 10.25
CA ASP A 408 7.68 10.94 10.72
C ASP A 408 7.46 9.51 10.17
N ALA A 409 6.53 9.35 9.22
CA ALA A 409 6.15 8.10 8.58
C ALA A 409 6.41 8.17 7.06
N ALA A 410 5.92 7.19 6.30
CA ALA A 410 5.94 7.22 4.84
C ALA A 410 5.22 8.46 4.29
N GLN A 411 5.84 9.12 3.31
CA GLN A 411 5.34 10.34 2.67
C GLN A 411 4.71 10.07 1.30
N GLU A 412 4.90 8.86 0.76
CA GLU A 412 4.30 8.39 -0.48
C GLU A 412 3.92 6.92 -0.40
N PHE A 413 2.90 6.51 -1.15
CA PHE A 413 2.34 5.16 -1.09
C PHE A 413 2.00 4.61 -2.48
N ASP A 414 2.43 3.38 -2.76
CA ASP A 414 1.93 2.60 -3.90
C ASP A 414 0.53 2.04 -3.61
N ASN A 415 0.27 1.72 -2.34
CA ASN A 415 -1.00 1.20 -1.86
C ASN A 415 -1.23 1.54 -0.38
N ILE A 416 -2.51 1.58 0.01
CA ILE A 416 -2.97 1.68 1.40
C ILE A 416 -4.14 0.71 1.64
N ASP A 417 -4.20 0.12 2.84
CA ASP A 417 -5.33 -0.73 3.25
C ASP A 417 -6.29 0.06 4.15
N LEU A 418 -7.60 0.00 3.84
CA LEU A 418 -8.67 0.35 4.77
C LEU A 418 -9.26 -0.95 5.33
N ARG A 419 -8.92 -1.26 6.59
CA ARG A 419 -9.33 -2.49 7.26
C ARG A 419 -10.64 -2.34 8.01
N THR A 420 -11.38 -3.45 8.08
CA THR A 420 -12.53 -3.64 8.97
C THR A 420 -12.14 -4.51 10.14
N PHE A 421 -12.83 -4.33 11.26
CA PHE A 421 -12.61 -5.06 12.51
C PHE A 421 -13.39 -6.39 12.54
N SER A 422 -13.38 -7.12 11.42
CA SER A 422 -14.38 -8.16 11.11
C SER A 422 -14.70 -9.07 12.31
N ASN A 423 -13.68 -9.68 12.95
CA ASN A 423 -13.89 -10.48 14.14
C ASN A 423 -14.35 -9.64 15.35
N TYR A 424 -15.37 -10.13 16.06
CA TYR A 424 -16.01 -9.45 17.20
C TYR A 424 -16.77 -8.16 16.86
N SER A 425 -16.71 -7.67 15.60
CA SER A 425 -17.44 -6.45 15.22
C SER A 425 -18.95 -6.63 15.30
N TRP A 426 -19.62 -5.52 15.59
CA TRP A 426 -21.08 -5.43 15.57
C TRP A 426 -21.66 -5.65 14.18
N SER A 427 -20.92 -5.34 13.11
CA SER A 427 -21.35 -5.59 11.73
C SER A 427 -21.39 -7.08 11.38
N LEU A 428 -20.59 -7.95 12.01
CA LEU A 428 -20.43 -9.34 11.58
C LEU A 428 -20.80 -10.39 12.63
N SER A 429 -20.86 -10.03 13.91
CA SER A 429 -21.06 -11.01 14.98
C SER A 429 -21.86 -10.47 16.16
N ASP A 430 -22.64 -11.35 16.80
CA ASP A 430 -23.28 -11.10 18.09
C ASP A 430 -22.32 -11.42 19.25
N ASP A 431 -21.13 -10.80 19.25
CA ASP A 431 -20.11 -11.01 20.28
C ASP A 431 -19.96 -9.76 21.16
N PRO A 432 -20.04 -9.86 22.50
CA PRO A 432 -19.94 -8.69 23.37
C PRO A 432 -18.54 -8.08 23.42
N ARG A 433 -17.50 -8.76 22.92
CA ARG A 433 -16.09 -8.35 23.09
C ARG A 433 -15.61 -7.35 22.05
N CYS A 434 -16.50 -6.61 21.40
CA CYS A 434 -16.12 -5.65 20.37
C CYS A 434 -15.39 -4.44 20.97
N THR A 435 -14.15 -4.17 20.55
CA THR A 435 -13.43 -2.94 20.90
C THR A 435 -12.98 -2.12 19.71
N PHE A 436 -12.92 -2.72 18.51
CA PHE A 436 -12.29 -2.17 17.30
C PHE A 436 -10.78 -1.85 17.46
N MET A 437 -10.15 -2.20 18.59
CA MET A 437 -8.78 -1.73 18.90
C MET A 437 -7.68 -2.79 18.75
N ARG A 438 -8.03 -4.08 18.81
CA ARG A 438 -7.04 -5.17 18.98
C ARG A 438 -5.86 -5.13 18.02
N ASP A 439 -6.11 -5.07 16.71
CA ASP A 439 -5.03 -5.12 15.72
C ASP A 439 -4.08 -3.90 15.80
N GLN A 440 -4.63 -2.68 15.86
CA GLN A 440 -3.83 -1.46 16.04
C GLN A 440 -3.10 -1.45 17.38
N PHE A 441 -3.76 -1.89 18.45
CA PHE A 441 -3.18 -1.90 19.79
C PHE A 441 -1.95 -2.81 19.90
N ASN A 442 -1.98 -3.99 19.26
CA ASN A 442 -0.80 -4.86 19.24
C ASN A 442 0.35 -4.27 18.40
N ARG A 443 0.06 -3.54 17.31
CA ARG A 443 1.11 -2.79 16.59
C ARG A 443 1.69 -1.67 17.45
N ASP A 444 0.84 -0.95 18.20
CA ASP A 444 1.31 0.08 19.10
C ASP A 444 2.18 -0.48 20.23
N MET A 445 1.85 -1.66 20.77
CA MET A 445 2.70 -2.39 21.72
C MET A 445 4.05 -2.76 21.08
N GLN A 446 4.03 -3.24 19.83
CA GLN A 446 5.29 -3.50 19.11
C GLN A 446 6.13 -2.22 18.96
N PHE A 447 5.48 -1.10 18.64
CA PHE A 447 6.16 0.19 18.51
C PHE A 447 6.74 0.69 19.84
N SER A 448 6.02 0.54 20.96
CA SER A 448 6.49 0.99 22.28
C SER A 448 7.70 0.20 22.80
N LEU A 449 7.92 -1.01 22.30
CA LEU A 449 9.13 -1.81 22.56
C LEU A 449 10.38 -1.26 21.83
N GLY A 450 10.21 -0.24 21.00
CA GLY A 450 11.28 0.38 20.18
C GLY A 450 11.45 -0.26 18.81
N GLN A 451 10.49 -1.09 18.38
CA GLN A 451 10.53 -1.76 17.09
C GLN A 451 9.79 -0.97 16.00
N SER A 452 10.19 -1.15 14.75
CA SER A 452 9.42 -0.72 13.59
C SER A 452 8.10 -1.51 13.49
N THR A 453 7.01 -0.84 13.12
CA THR A 453 5.73 -1.49 12.80
C THR A 453 4.98 -0.74 11.71
N ALA A 454 3.98 -1.36 11.08
CA ALA A 454 3.07 -0.68 10.17
C ALA A 454 2.27 0.40 10.92
N ARG A 455 2.28 1.63 10.41
CA ARG A 455 1.49 2.73 10.97
C ARG A 455 0.01 2.58 10.60
N GLY A 456 -0.86 3.08 11.47
CA GLY A 456 -2.29 3.09 11.20
C GLY A 456 -3.05 4.10 12.07
N HIS A 457 -4.21 4.53 11.59
CA HIS A 457 -5.13 5.42 12.30
C HIS A 457 -6.59 5.03 12.01
N TYR A 458 -7.53 5.50 12.83
CA TYR A 458 -8.95 5.25 12.64
C TYR A 458 -9.58 6.28 11.71
N CYS A 459 -10.61 5.87 10.96
CA CYS A 459 -11.32 6.78 10.07
C CYS A 459 -12.80 6.44 9.96
N HIS A 460 -13.58 7.42 9.52
CA HIS A 460 -14.92 7.22 8.97
C HIS A 460 -14.82 6.87 7.49
N LEU A 461 -15.61 5.92 7.00
CA LEU A 461 -15.75 5.64 5.58
C LEU A 461 -17.11 6.09 5.06
N TYR A 462 -17.10 6.69 3.86
CA TYR A 462 -18.28 6.96 3.06
C TYR A 462 -18.11 6.28 1.70
N ILE A 463 -19.16 5.59 1.24
CA ILE A 463 -19.22 4.99 -0.10
C ILE A 463 -20.28 5.75 -0.88
N ASN A 464 -19.88 6.45 -1.95
CA ASN A 464 -20.77 7.29 -2.76
C ASN A 464 -21.66 8.23 -1.89
N GLY A 465 -21.07 8.81 -0.85
CA GLY A 465 -21.73 9.77 0.07
C GLY A 465 -22.55 9.12 1.20
N HIS A 466 -22.77 7.81 1.16
CA HIS A 466 -23.46 7.08 2.22
C HIS A 466 -22.48 6.68 3.33
N TYR A 467 -22.83 6.95 4.59
CA TYR A 467 -21.95 6.63 5.71
C TYR A 467 -21.85 5.10 5.93
N TRP A 468 -20.61 4.61 5.97
CA TRP A 468 -20.30 3.18 6.07
C TRP A 468 -19.67 2.78 7.40
N GLY A 469 -19.42 3.73 8.30
CA GLY A 469 -18.94 3.44 9.65
C GLY A 469 -17.43 3.55 9.84
N LEU A 470 -16.96 2.97 10.93
CA LEU A 470 -15.58 3.02 11.42
C LEU A 470 -14.68 2.01 10.69
N PHE A 471 -13.49 2.45 10.32
CA PHE A 471 -12.42 1.67 9.66
C PHE A 471 -11.05 2.00 10.28
N ASN A 472 -10.03 1.22 9.94
CA ASN A 472 -8.62 1.50 10.27
C ASN A 472 -7.79 1.54 8.99
N VAL A 473 -7.20 2.71 8.70
CA VAL A 473 -6.23 2.88 7.62
C VAL A 473 -4.89 2.35 8.10
N VAL A 474 -4.20 1.55 7.30
CA VAL A 474 -2.92 0.93 7.72
C VAL A 474 -1.95 0.79 6.56
N GLU A 475 -0.67 0.98 6.87
CA GLU A 475 0.44 0.58 6.00
C GLU A 475 0.52 -0.94 5.86
N ARG A 476 1.22 -1.39 4.83
CA ARG A 476 1.45 -2.81 4.61
C ARG A 476 2.95 -3.11 4.69
N PRO A 477 3.41 -4.07 5.52
CA PRO A 477 4.82 -4.45 5.61
C PRO A 477 5.31 -5.17 4.34
N GLU A 478 5.34 -4.48 3.21
CA GLU A 478 5.86 -4.94 1.91
C GLU A 478 7.21 -4.28 1.59
N ALA A 479 7.82 -4.61 0.45
CA ALA A 479 9.16 -4.11 0.13
C ALA A 479 9.23 -2.57 0.05
N SER A 480 8.15 -1.88 -0.33
CA SER A 480 8.07 -0.42 -0.31
C SER A 480 8.08 0.17 1.10
N PHE A 481 7.45 -0.51 2.08
CA PHE A 481 7.62 -0.20 3.50
C PHE A 481 9.08 -0.39 3.92
N GLY A 482 9.70 -1.49 3.48
CA GLY A 482 11.12 -1.76 3.68
C GLY A 482 12.01 -0.60 3.23
N ALA A 483 11.85 -0.16 1.99
CA ALA A 483 12.60 0.94 1.39
C ALA A 483 12.35 2.32 2.03
N THR A 484 11.21 2.48 2.72
CA THR A 484 10.87 3.74 3.38
C THR A 484 11.52 3.86 4.74
N TYR A 485 11.50 2.78 5.53
CA TYR A 485 11.91 2.80 6.93
C TYR A 485 13.32 2.26 7.18
N PHE A 486 13.90 1.55 6.21
CA PHE A 486 15.24 1.00 6.29
C PHE A 486 16.08 1.43 5.10
N LYS A 487 17.41 1.30 5.25
CA LYS A 487 18.34 1.55 4.14
C LYS A 487 18.07 0.55 3.03
N GLY A 488 17.99 0.99 1.78
CA GLY A 488 17.84 0.14 0.60
C GLY A 488 16.77 0.66 -0.37
N LYS A 489 16.69 0.05 -1.54
CA LYS A 489 15.61 0.22 -2.52
C LYS A 489 14.62 -0.92 -2.38
N GLN A 490 13.42 -0.77 -2.93
CA GLN A 490 12.38 -1.81 -2.88
C GLN A 490 12.89 -3.17 -3.38
N ASP A 491 13.65 -3.18 -4.48
CA ASP A 491 14.25 -4.38 -5.04
C ASP A 491 15.34 -5.02 -4.15
N ASP A 492 15.73 -4.43 -3.02
CA ASP A 492 16.71 -5.03 -2.11
C ASP A 492 16.04 -5.96 -1.08
N PHE A 493 14.72 -5.88 -0.91
CA PHE A 493 14.02 -6.56 0.19
C PHE A 493 13.39 -7.89 -0.22
N ASP A 494 13.61 -8.91 0.63
CA ASP A 494 12.78 -10.11 0.68
C ASP A 494 11.67 -9.87 1.71
N VAL A 495 10.41 -10.06 1.31
CA VAL A 495 9.25 -9.96 2.20
C VAL A 495 8.45 -11.24 2.14
N ILE A 496 8.34 -11.90 3.29
CA ILE A 496 7.76 -13.23 3.42
C ILE A 496 6.57 -13.21 4.37
N LYS A 497 5.58 -14.07 4.11
CA LYS A 497 4.42 -14.23 4.97
C LYS A 497 3.69 -15.54 4.70
N ILE A 498 2.66 -15.81 5.48
CA ILE A 498 1.71 -16.89 5.20
C ILE A 498 0.56 -16.42 4.30
N GLY A 499 0.29 -17.18 3.25
CA GLY A 499 -0.77 -16.96 2.28
C GLY A 499 -2.10 -17.59 2.67
N ARG A 500 -3.16 -17.00 2.11
CA ARG A 500 -4.49 -17.61 1.97
C ARG A 500 -4.97 -17.31 0.56
N GLY A 501 -4.33 -17.88 -0.44
CA GLY A 501 -4.71 -17.67 -1.84
C GLY A 501 -3.62 -18.03 -2.84
N LYS A 502 -3.91 -17.82 -4.12
CA LYS A 502 -2.94 -18.00 -5.19
C LYS A 502 -1.84 -16.94 -5.02
N GLY A 503 -0.60 -17.33 -4.73
CA GLY A 503 0.54 -16.42 -4.87
C GLY A 503 0.58 -15.84 -6.29
N LYS A 504 1.44 -14.85 -6.57
CA LYS A 504 1.65 -14.34 -7.96
C LYS A 504 2.04 -15.52 -8.87
N GLY A 505 1.06 -16.20 -9.47
CA GLY A 505 1.25 -17.40 -10.30
C GLY A 505 1.36 -18.77 -9.58
N GLU A 506 1.28 -18.86 -8.25
CA GLU A 506 1.70 -20.09 -7.51
C GLU A 506 0.57 -21.05 -7.08
N GLY A 507 -0.70 -20.77 -7.40
CA GLY A 507 -1.81 -21.62 -6.95
C GLY A 507 -2.10 -21.52 -5.43
N ASN A 508 -3.21 -22.10 -4.97
CA ASN A 508 -3.78 -21.87 -3.63
C ASN A 508 -2.82 -22.32 -2.49
N THR A 509 -2.21 -21.37 -1.77
CA THR A 509 -1.31 -21.63 -0.64
C THR A 509 -2.01 -21.47 0.71
N GLN A 510 -3.21 -22.01 0.93
CA GLN A 510 -3.87 -21.89 2.24
C GLN A 510 -2.94 -22.35 3.38
N TYR A 511 -2.44 -21.42 4.20
CA TYR A 511 -1.42 -21.60 5.24
C TYR A 511 0.00 -21.93 4.73
N GLY A 512 0.29 -21.72 3.45
CA GLY A 512 1.61 -21.86 2.86
C GLY A 512 2.42 -20.57 2.93
N LEU A 513 3.71 -20.72 3.18
CA LEU A 513 4.70 -19.65 3.08
C LEU A 513 4.86 -19.18 1.62
N PHE A 514 4.90 -17.87 1.41
CA PHE A 514 5.24 -17.27 0.12
C PHE A 514 5.92 -15.90 0.30
N ALA A 515 6.59 -15.42 -0.75
CA ALA A 515 7.17 -14.09 -0.80
C ALA A 515 6.20 -13.11 -1.49
N THR A 516 5.87 -11.98 -0.87
CA THR A 516 5.14 -10.90 -1.57
C THR A 516 6.07 -10.17 -2.55
N ASP A 517 7.33 -10.07 -2.14
CA ASP A 517 8.43 -9.38 -2.83
C ASP A 517 9.75 -10.13 -2.57
N GLY A 518 10.68 -10.08 -3.52
CA GLY A 518 11.96 -10.80 -3.43
C GLY A 518 11.80 -12.31 -3.58
N SER A 519 12.51 -13.08 -2.76
CA SER A 519 12.60 -14.55 -2.84
C SER A 519 12.51 -15.21 -1.47
N LEU A 520 12.30 -16.53 -1.44
CA LEU A 520 12.31 -17.33 -0.20
C LEU A 520 13.68 -17.92 0.15
N ASP A 521 14.70 -17.71 -0.69
CA ASP A 521 15.96 -18.47 -0.63
C ASP A 521 16.71 -18.28 0.70
N ALA A 522 16.79 -17.03 1.19
CA ALA A 522 17.45 -16.72 2.45
C ALA A 522 16.69 -17.33 3.64
N TRP A 523 15.36 -17.33 3.58
CA TRP A 523 14.52 -17.95 4.60
C TRP A 523 14.68 -19.47 4.64
N GLU A 524 14.78 -20.12 3.48
CA GLU A 524 15.04 -21.56 3.42
C GLU A 524 16.39 -21.94 4.02
N ARG A 525 17.45 -21.18 3.70
CA ARG A 525 18.77 -21.39 4.31
C ARG A 525 18.73 -21.19 5.82
N PHE A 526 18.07 -20.12 6.27
CA PHE A 526 17.92 -19.84 7.70
C PHE A 526 17.19 -20.97 8.43
N TRP A 527 16.03 -21.40 7.92
CA TRP A 527 15.25 -22.49 8.49
C TRP A 527 16.03 -23.80 8.55
N LYS A 528 16.81 -24.14 7.51
CA LYS A 528 17.67 -25.34 7.50
C LYS A 528 18.74 -25.32 8.59
N ILE A 529 19.36 -24.16 8.84
CA ILE A 529 20.34 -24.03 9.93
C ILE A 529 19.66 -24.23 11.29
N CYS A 530 18.50 -23.59 11.52
CA CYS A 530 17.74 -23.77 12.76
C CYS A 530 17.30 -25.23 12.96
N LYS A 531 16.86 -25.90 11.89
CA LYS A 531 16.47 -27.32 11.89
C LYS A 531 17.62 -28.27 12.26
N ALA A 532 18.86 -27.88 11.93
CA ALA A 532 20.05 -28.66 12.25
C ALA A 532 20.47 -28.56 13.73
N GLY A 533 19.95 -27.57 14.48
CA GLY A 533 20.25 -27.33 15.90
C GLY A 533 21.07 -26.06 16.14
N LEU A 534 20.79 -25.39 17.26
CA LEU A 534 21.40 -24.11 17.66
C LEU A 534 22.06 -24.19 19.06
N GLU A 535 22.25 -25.38 19.60
CA GLU A 535 22.75 -25.60 20.96
C GLU A 535 24.14 -24.98 21.17
N SER A 536 24.99 -24.98 20.12
CA SER A 536 26.34 -24.41 20.17
C SER A 536 26.36 -22.93 19.82
N ASP A 537 27.21 -22.14 20.49
CA ASP A 537 27.40 -20.72 20.18
C ASP A 537 27.90 -20.51 18.76
N ALA A 538 28.70 -21.43 18.21
CA ALA A 538 29.11 -21.36 16.80
C ALA A 538 27.91 -21.42 15.83
N ALA A 539 26.94 -22.30 16.09
CA ALA A 539 25.73 -22.42 15.26
C ALA A 539 24.79 -21.22 15.45
N TYR A 540 24.61 -20.76 16.69
CA TYR A 540 23.80 -19.59 16.97
C TYR A 540 24.44 -18.30 16.39
N GLN A 541 25.72 -18.06 16.61
CA GLN A 541 26.41 -16.91 16.04
C GLN A 541 26.42 -16.94 14.50
N ARG A 542 26.45 -18.12 13.88
CA ARG A 542 26.35 -18.27 12.42
C ARG A 542 25.07 -17.65 11.84
N ILE A 543 23.91 -17.80 12.51
CA ILE A 543 22.66 -17.20 12.03
C ILE A 543 22.62 -15.67 12.23
N LEU A 544 23.46 -15.15 13.12
CA LEU A 544 23.62 -13.71 13.37
C LEU A 544 24.69 -13.08 12.46
N GLY A 545 25.33 -13.86 11.59
CA GLY A 545 26.43 -13.38 10.77
C GLY A 545 27.77 -13.26 11.53
N ASN A 546 27.94 -13.95 12.65
CA ASN A 546 29.11 -13.77 13.51
C ASN A 546 30.01 -15.01 13.54
N ASN A 547 31.27 -14.79 13.89
CA ASN A 547 32.19 -15.82 14.34
C ASN A 547 31.70 -16.40 15.68
N PRO A 548 32.18 -17.59 16.09
CA PRO A 548 31.78 -18.20 17.36
C PRO A 548 32.03 -17.34 18.61
N ASP A 549 32.95 -16.37 18.54
CA ASP A 549 33.23 -15.42 19.64
C ASP A 549 32.30 -14.20 19.67
N GLY A 550 31.33 -14.12 18.75
CA GLY A 550 30.39 -13.01 18.61
C GLY A 550 30.87 -11.85 17.73
N THR A 551 32.08 -11.89 17.19
CA THR A 551 32.57 -10.85 16.27
C THR A 551 31.97 -11.00 14.87
N ARG A 552 31.69 -9.89 14.18
CA ARG A 552 31.10 -9.93 12.82
C ARG A 552 31.99 -10.71 11.84
N ASN A 553 31.39 -11.64 11.10
CA ASN A 553 32.05 -12.35 10.00
C ASN A 553 31.47 -11.91 8.64
N PRO A 554 32.22 -11.15 7.81
CA PRO A 554 31.68 -10.61 6.56
C PRO A 554 31.27 -11.68 5.53
N ASP A 555 31.78 -12.91 5.63
CA ASP A 555 31.40 -14.04 4.76
C ASP A 555 30.08 -14.67 5.18
N TYR A 556 29.56 -14.29 6.35
CA TYR A 556 28.33 -14.83 6.90
C TYR A 556 27.16 -13.88 6.64
N GLU A 557 26.08 -14.43 6.08
CA GLU A 557 24.80 -13.74 6.00
C GLU A 557 24.24 -13.50 7.40
N VAL A 558 23.62 -12.34 7.62
CA VAL A 558 22.81 -12.08 8.81
C VAL A 558 21.38 -12.52 8.51
N PHE A 559 20.88 -13.50 9.27
CA PHE A 559 19.53 -14.05 9.06
C PHE A 559 18.52 -13.55 10.09
N LEU A 560 18.95 -13.18 11.29
CA LEU A 560 18.03 -12.86 12.38
C LEU A 560 18.36 -11.52 13.05
N ASP A 561 17.35 -10.66 13.20
CA ASP A 561 17.37 -9.60 14.21
C ASP A 561 16.80 -10.18 15.52
N VAL A 562 17.68 -10.38 16.51
CA VAL A 562 17.36 -11.07 17.77
C VAL A 562 16.39 -10.25 18.62
N ASP A 563 16.68 -8.97 18.80
CA ASP A 563 15.85 -8.06 19.59
C ASP A 563 14.43 -7.98 19.04
N ASN A 564 14.31 -7.89 17.71
CA ASN A 564 13.03 -7.83 17.05
C ASN A 564 12.24 -9.14 17.19
N LEU A 565 12.87 -10.31 17.02
CA LEU A 565 12.19 -11.59 17.24
C LEU A 565 11.67 -11.71 18.67
N ILE A 566 12.49 -11.36 19.66
CA ILE A 566 12.10 -11.42 21.07
C ILE A 566 10.91 -10.50 21.32
N ASP A 567 11.02 -9.22 20.96
CA ASP A 567 9.95 -8.24 21.17
C ASP A 567 8.66 -8.62 20.44
N TYR A 568 8.76 -9.10 19.20
CA TYR A 568 7.62 -9.61 18.44
C TYR A 568 6.91 -10.73 19.22
N MET A 569 7.66 -11.70 19.73
CA MET A 569 7.10 -12.80 20.53
C MET A 569 6.50 -12.31 21.85
N LEU A 570 7.12 -11.33 22.52
CA LEU A 570 6.57 -10.73 23.74
C LEU A 570 5.21 -10.07 23.50
N VAL A 571 4.99 -9.40 22.35
CA VAL A 571 3.66 -8.86 21.99
C VAL A 571 2.64 -9.99 21.81
N ILE A 572 3.02 -11.07 21.12
CA ILE A 572 2.17 -12.24 20.89
C ILE A 572 1.77 -12.90 22.21
N PHE A 573 2.73 -13.06 23.13
CA PHE A 573 2.49 -13.60 24.46
C PHE A 573 1.64 -12.65 25.27
N TYR A 574 1.97 -11.36 25.37
CA TYR A 574 1.18 -10.38 26.12
C TYR A 574 -0.27 -10.31 25.66
N GLY A 575 -0.51 -10.19 24.35
CA GLY A 575 -1.85 -10.17 23.78
C GLY A 575 -2.61 -11.50 23.90
N GLY A 576 -1.91 -12.61 24.15
CA GLY A 576 -2.49 -13.95 24.14
C GLY A 576 -3.00 -14.31 22.75
N ASN A 577 -2.23 -14.01 21.70
CA ASN A 577 -2.71 -14.12 20.32
C ASN A 577 -2.92 -15.59 19.91
N LEU A 578 -4.18 -15.95 19.67
CA LEU A 578 -4.56 -17.31 19.27
C LEU A 578 -4.29 -17.61 17.79
N ASP A 579 -4.01 -16.60 16.96
CA ASP A 579 -3.96 -16.77 15.50
C ASP A 579 -2.67 -16.24 14.86
N ALA A 580 -1.64 -15.90 15.65
CA ALA A 580 -0.33 -15.47 15.15
C ALA A 580 0.80 -15.79 16.14
N PRO A 581 2.05 -16.04 15.65
CA PRO A 581 2.36 -16.46 14.28
C PRO A 581 1.92 -17.91 14.02
N ILE A 582 1.41 -18.61 15.05
CA ILE A 582 0.87 -19.97 14.98
C ILE A 582 -0.60 -19.92 15.36
N THR A 583 -1.44 -20.56 14.53
CA THR A 583 -2.88 -20.61 14.78
C THR A 583 -3.28 -21.76 15.71
N ALA A 584 -3.95 -21.42 16.81
CA ALA A 584 -4.57 -22.37 17.73
C ALA A 584 -5.77 -23.09 17.09
N PHE A 585 -6.45 -22.45 16.13
CA PHE A 585 -7.58 -23.04 15.40
C PHE A 585 -7.16 -24.23 14.52
N GLY A 586 -5.89 -24.29 14.13
CA GLY A 586 -5.28 -25.44 13.45
C GLY A 586 -4.61 -26.42 14.41
N ALA A 587 -5.04 -26.49 15.68
CA ALA A 587 -4.40 -27.27 16.74
C ALA A 587 -2.90 -27.00 16.89
N ASN A 588 -2.48 -25.75 16.68
CA ASN A 588 -1.08 -25.31 16.68
C ASN A 588 -0.18 -26.04 15.66
N ARG A 589 -0.75 -26.47 14.52
CA ARG A 589 -0.02 -27.17 13.43
C ARG A 589 0.16 -26.34 12.15
N SER A 590 -0.29 -25.09 12.15
CA SER A 590 -0.14 -24.17 11.01
C SER A 590 0.33 -22.80 11.46
N ALA A 591 1.13 -22.16 10.62
CA ALA A 591 1.50 -20.75 10.78
C ALA A 591 0.40 -19.84 10.22
N ASN A 592 0.30 -18.62 10.73
CA ASN A 592 -0.66 -17.62 10.25
C ASN A 592 -0.26 -16.20 10.69
N ASN A 593 -0.78 -15.17 10.00
CA ASN A 593 -0.81 -13.77 10.46
C ASN A 593 0.53 -13.14 10.93
N TRP A 594 1.59 -13.28 10.13
CA TRP A 594 2.87 -12.59 10.35
C TRP A 594 3.49 -12.14 9.01
N TYR A 595 4.39 -11.15 9.08
CA TYR A 595 5.31 -10.77 8.00
C TYR A 595 6.75 -10.86 8.49
N GLY A 596 7.66 -11.25 7.61
CA GLY A 596 9.11 -11.13 7.79
C GLY A 596 9.68 -10.24 6.67
N ILE A 597 10.53 -9.28 7.02
CA ILE A 597 11.22 -8.41 6.06
C ILE A 597 12.72 -8.51 6.30
N ARG A 598 13.50 -8.68 5.23
CA ARG A 598 14.97 -8.65 5.27
C ARG A 598 15.51 -7.86 4.08
N ASN A 599 16.50 -6.99 4.32
CA ASN A 599 17.29 -6.39 3.26
C ASN A 599 18.43 -7.34 2.86
N ARG A 600 18.49 -7.76 1.59
CA ARG A 600 19.53 -8.66 1.06
C ARG A 600 20.94 -8.05 1.06
N ASN A 601 21.01 -6.72 0.98
CA ASN A 601 22.25 -5.96 0.90
C ASN A 601 22.66 -5.34 2.25
N GLY A 602 21.90 -5.62 3.31
CA GLY A 602 22.12 -5.08 4.65
C GLY A 602 22.92 -6.00 5.56
N ASP A 603 23.24 -5.48 6.74
CA ASP A 603 23.80 -6.20 7.90
C ASP A 603 22.73 -6.54 8.95
N GLU A 604 21.46 -6.45 8.58
CA GLU A 604 20.32 -6.78 9.45
C GLU A 604 19.61 -8.04 8.96
N GLY A 605 19.19 -8.88 9.91
CA GLY A 605 18.44 -10.10 9.62
C GLY A 605 16.95 -9.87 9.36
N PHE A 606 16.18 -10.96 9.31
CA PHE A 606 14.73 -10.89 9.26
C PHE A 606 14.17 -10.19 10.51
N ARG A 607 13.32 -9.18 10.26
CA ARG A 607 12.45 -8.53 11.25
C ARG A 607 11.01 -8.98 11.03
N TYR A 608 10.26 -9.18 12.11
CA TYR A 608 8.89 -9.67 12.12
C TYR A 608 7.89 -8.60 12.56
N TYR A 609 6.71 -8.64 11.98
CA TYR A 609 5.69 -7.61 12.18
C TYR A 609 4.36 -8.23 12.59
N VAL A 610 3.76 -7.66 13.64
CA VAL A 610 2.42 -8.00 14.07
C VAL A 610 1.43 -7.62 12.98
N TRP A 611 0.54 -8.57 12.64
CA TRP A 611 -0.50 -8.35 11.65
C TRP A 611 -1.74 -9.17 11.99
N ASP A 612 -2.92 -8.60 11.78
CA ASP A 612 -4.19 -9.31 11.95
C ASP A 612 -4.36 -9.89 13.37
N ALA A 613 -4.01 -9.08 14.37
CA ALA A 613 -3.94 -9.49 15.78
C ALA A 613 -5.28 -9.37 16.51
N GLU A 614 -6.38 -9.65 15.82
CA GLU A 614 -7.74 -9.50 16.34
C GLU A 614 -8.13 -10.58 17.37
N HIS A 615 -7.44 -11.73 17.40
CA HIS A 615 -7.66 -12.79 18.39
C HIS A 615 -6.78 -12.62 19.65
N THR A 616 -6.82 -11.43 20.25
CA THR A 616 -6.04 -11.03 21.44
C THR A 616 -6.95 -10.46 22.54
N PHE A 617 -6.44 -10.36 23.78
CA PHE A 617 -7.16 -9.80 24.94
C PHE A 617 -8.47 -10.54 25.26
N LEU A 618 -8.53 -11.86 25.02
CA LEU A 618 -9.74 -12.66 25.22
C LEU A 618 -9.75 -13.32 26.61
N LYS A 619 -8.73 -14.12 26.90
CA LYS A 619 -8.55 -14.78 28.20
C LYS A 619 -7.26 -14.28 28.84
N ILE A 620 -7.33 -13.97 30.13
CA ILE A 620 -6.24 -13.36 30.87
C ILE A 620 -5.05 -14.32 31.08
N ASP A 621 -5.33 -15.62 31.11
CA ASP A 621 -4.40 -16.72 31.35
C ASP A 621 -3.97 -17.44 30.06
N GLU A 622 -4.35 -16.92 28.88
CA GLU A 622 -4.00 -17.54 27.60
C GLU A 622 -2.47 -17.71 27.50
N ASN A 623 -2.01 -18.96 27.35
CA ASN A 623 -0.59 -19.28 27.27
C ASN A 623 -0.22 -19.64 25.83
N ARG A 624 0.61 -18.79 25.21
CA ARG A 624 1.08 -18.94 23.83
C ARG A 624 2.58 -19.20 23.72
N THR A 625 3.26 -19.49 24.84
CA THR A 625 4.73 -19.67 24.89
C THR A 625 5.21 -20.93 24.17
N GLY A 626 4.34 -21.95 24.00
CA GLY A 626 4.67 -23.20 23.31
C GLY A 626 5.35 -24.22 24.22
N PRO A 627 6.14 -25.17 23.67
CA PRO A 627 6.47 -25.32 22.24
C PRO A 627 5.30 -25.87 21.42
N TYR A 628 5.25 -25.48 20.15
CA TYR A 628 4.29 -25.99 19.17
C TYR A 628 4.99 -26.62 17.95
N PRO A 629 4.37 -27.61 17.29
CA PRO A 629 4.97 -28.29 16.15
C PRO A 629 4.90 -27.50 14.83
N ALA A 630 4.04 -26.46 14.73
CA ALA A 630 3.96 -25.65 13.52
C ALA A 630 5.29 -24.96 13.23
N GLY A 631 5.85 -25.21 12.04
CA GLY A 631 7.11 -24.67 11.58
C GLY A 631 8.25 -25.68 11.46
N ASP A 632 8.02 -26.90 11.96
CA ASP A 632 8.94 -28.02 11.79
C ASP A 632 9.05 -28.52 10.34
N GLU A 633 8.08 -28.13 9.51
CA GLU A 633 8.07 -28.26 8.05
C GLU A 633 8.28 -26.89 7.41
N TYR A 634 9.12 -26.83 6.38
CA TYR A 634 9.49 -25.57 5.72
C TYR A 634 8.30 -24.73 5.25
N ALA A 635 7.29 -25.36 4.62
CA ALA A 635 6.11 -24.67 4.08
C ALA A 635 5.26 -23.96 5.16
N ARG A 636 5.45 -24.31 6.44
CA ARG A 636 4.75 -23.74 7.60
C ARG A 636 5.72 -23.10 8.60
N SER A 637 6.98 -22.91 8.22
CA SER A 637 8.00 -22.24 9.02
C SER A 637 7.55 -20.83 9.39
N ASN A 638 7.90 -20.40 10.60
CA ASN A 638 7.38 -19.17 11.21
C ASN A 638 8.31 -18.68 12.33
N PRO A 639 8.21 -17.39 12.72
CA PRO A 639 9.08 -16.81 13.75
C PRO A 639 8.99 -17.50 15.11
N GLN A 640 7.83 -18.01 15.54
CA GLN A 640 7.75 -18.68 16.84
C GLN A 640 8.50 -20.01 16.85
N TRP A 641 8.50 -20.76 15.74
CA TRP A 641 9.31 -21.97 15.65
C TRP A 641 10.80 -21.65 15.67
N ILE A 642 11.23 -20.57 15.00
CA ILE A 642 12.62 -20.08 15.06
C ILE A 642 13.00 -19.67 16.49
N TRP A 643 12.12 -18.94 17.18
CA TRP A 643 12.25 -18.65 18.62
C TRP A 643 12.46 -19.92 19.44
N GLN A 644 11.62 -20.95 19.24
CA GLN A 644 11.75 -22.23 19.93
C GLN A 644 13.11 -22.90 19.67
N GLN A 645 13.65 -22.82 18.44
CA GLN A 645 14.98 -23.38 18.16
C GLN A 645 16.08 -22.56 18.84
N CYS A 646 15.96 -21.24 18.85
CA CYS A 646 16.93 -20.35 19.48
C CYS A 646 16.98 -20.54 21.00
N LEU A 647 15.86 -20.92 21.64
CA LEU A 647 15.81 -21.22 23.08
C LEU A 647 16.76 -22.34 23.52
N HIS A 648 17.27 -23.18 22.62
CA HIS A 648 18.29 -24.17 22.96
C HIS A 648 19.68 -23.54 23.24
N ASN A 649 19.94 -22.32 22.77
CA ASN A 649 21.20 -21.61 23.00
C ASN A 649 21.14 -20.73 24.27
N ALA A 650 22.22 -20.74 25.06
CA ALA A 650 22.30 -19.95 26.30
C ALA A 650 22.37 -18.44 26.06
N GLU A 651 23.01 -17.97 24.99
CA GLU A 651 23.08 -16.55 24.63
C GLU A 651 21.71 -16.00 24.25
N PHE A 652 20.90 -16.78 23.54
CA PHE A 652 19.54 -16.36 23.22
C PHE A 652 18.67 -16.28 24.48
N ARG A 653 18.75 -17.25 25.40
CA ARG A 653 18.03 -17.19 26.69
C ARG A 653 18.46 -15.97 27.52
N GLN A 654 19.74 -15.63 27.52
CA GLN A 654 20.24 -14.41 28.17
C GLN A 654 19.67 -13.15 27.51
N ALA A 655 19.62 -13.08 26.18
CA ALA A 655 19.01 -11.97 25.47
C ALA A 655 17.51 -11.85 25.81
N VAL A 656 16.78 -12.96 25.91
CA VAL A 656 15.38 -12.97 26.36
C VAL A 656 15.26 -12.37 27.76
N ALA A 657 16.08 -12.81 28.71
CA ALA A 657 16.09 -12.26 30.07
C ALA A 657 16.32 -10.74 30.08
N ASP A 658 17.23 -10.24 29.24
CA ASP A 658 17.51 -8.81 29.13
C ASP A 658 16.30 -8.03 28.57
N ARG A 659 15.62 -8.57 27.54
CA ARG A 659 14.41 -7.94 26.99
C ARG A 659 13.24 -8.00 27.97
N LEU A 660 13.08 -9.09 28.72
CA LEU A 660 12.06 -9.18 29.78
C LEU A 660 12.29 -8.11 30.84
N HIS A 661 13.52 -7.99 31.34
CA HIS A 661 13.87 -6.97 32.32
C HIS A 661 13.60 -5.55 31.80
N LYS A 662 14.01 -5.27 30.56
CA LYS A 662 13.79 -3.97 29.90
C LYS A 662 12.31 -3.59 29.79
N HIS A 663 11.44 -4.56 29.49
CA HIS A 663 10.06 -4.26 29.08
C HIS A 663 9.02 -4.50 30.17
N PHE A 664 9.25 -5.41 31.12
CA PHE A 664 8.28 -5.74 32.16
C PHE A 664 8.56 -5.06 33.50
N TYR A 665 9.74 -4.47 33.69
CA TYR A 665 10.14 -3.87 34.96
C TYR A 665 10.47 -2.39 34.80
N ASN A 666 10.51 -1.68 35.92
CA ASN A 666 11.06 -0.31 36.01
C ASN A 666 10.47 0.70 35.02
N GLY A 667 9.16 0.60 34.72
CA GLY A 667 8.49 1.48 33.75
C GLY A 667 8.67 1.05 32.28
N GLY A 668 9.09 -0.19 32.04
CA GLY A 668 9.18 -0.78 30.70
C GLY A 668 7.84 -0.82 29.96
N ALA A 669 7.91 -1.00 28.64
CA ALA A 669 6.77 -0.84 27.74
C ALA A 669 5.59 -1.81 27.96
N LEU A 670 5.82 -2.93 28.64
CA LEU A 670 4.82 -3.97 28.96
C LEU A 670 4.47 -4.00 30.46
N THR A 671 4.80 -2.93 31.20
CA THR A 671 4.27 -2.70 32.55
C THR A 671 2.77 -2.36 32.49
N PRO A 672 1.98 -2.68 33.54
CA PRO A 672 0.57 -2.34 33.58
C PRO A 672 0.29 -0.85 33.32
N GLU A 673 1.11 0.04 33.87
CA GLU A 673 0.98 1.50 33.71
C GLU A 673 1.20 1.95 32.26
N SER A 674 2.23 1.39 31.61
CA SER A 674 2.56 1.71 30.22
C SER A 674 1.48 1.23 29.26
N ILE A 675 0.98 0.01 29.47
CA ILE A 675 -0.10 -0.55 28.65
C ILE A 675 -1.43 0.17 28.89
N ALA A 676 -1.75 0.52 30.14
CA ALA A 676 -2.93 1.33 30.44
C ALA A 676 -2.85 2.72 29.80
N THR A 677 -1.66 3.35 29.79
CA THR A 677 -1.43 4.62 29.09
C THR A 677 -1.66 4.50 27.59
N LEU A 678 -1.14 3.43 26.98
CA LEU A 678 -1.35 3.16 25.57
C LEU A 678 -2.83 2.90 25.25
N LEU A 679 -3.55 2.15 26.10
CA LEU A 679 -4.98 1.88 25.90
C LEU A 679 -5.79 3.17 26.00
N ASN A 680 -5.52 4.00 27.00
CA ASN A 680 -6.18 5.29 27.18
C ASN A 680 -6.06 6.19 25.94
N LYS A 681 -4.90 6.20 25.27
CA LYS A 681 -4.71 6.94 24.02
C LYS A 681 -5.73 6.51 22.96
N ARG A 682 -5.90 5.21 22.74
CA ARG A 682 -6.82 4.68 21.71
C ARG A 682 -8.28 4.77 22.11
N VAL A 683 -8.59 4.59 23.38
CA VAL A 683 -9.94 4.82 23.91
C VAL A 683 -10.38 6.26 23.68
N ASN A 684 -9.52 7.23 23.99
CA ASN A 684 -9.83 8.65 23.81
C ASN A 684 -10.00 9.03 22.33
N GLU A 685 -9.17 8.48 21.45
CA GLU A 685 -9.28 8.67 19.99
C GLU A 685 -10.61 8.12 19.44
N LEU A 686 -11.04 6.95 19.91
CA LEU A 686 -12.14 6.22 19.29
C LEU A 686 -13.52 6.49 19.89
N ARG A 687 -13.59 6.87 21.18
CA ARG A 687 -14.82 6.87 21.98
C ARG A 687 -16.02 7.56 21.32
N LEU A 688 -15.81 8.71 20.67
CA LEU A 688 -16.92 9.44 20.02
C LEU A 688 -17.34 8.79 18.70
N ALA A 689 -16.40 8.30 17.89
CA ALA A 689 -16.69 7.59 16.64
C ALA A 689 -17.51 6.30 16.84
N VAL A 690 -17.37 5.63 18.00
CA VAL A 690 -18.17 4.45 18.36
C VAL A 690 -19.68 4.77 18.38
N ILE A 691 -20.08 5.99 18.72
CA ILE A 691 -21.49 6.40 18.67
C ILE A 691 -22.01 6.33 17.22
N CYS A 692 -21.20 6.75 16.26
CA CYS A 692 -21.55 6.71 14.84
C CYS A 692 -21.57 5.28 14.31
N GLU A 693 -20.61 4.44 14.71
CA GLU A 693 -20.60 2.99 14.40
C GLU A 693 -21.83 2.28 15.02
N SER A 694 -22.21 2.64 16.25
CA SER A 694 -23.43 2.15 16.92
C SER A 694 -24.68 2.50 16.12
N ALA A 695 -24.81 3.74 15.66
CA ALA A 695 -25.93 4.15 14.83
C ALA A 695 -25.98 3.40 13.49
N ARG A 696 -24.83 3.15 12.85
CA ARG A 696 -24.78 2.50 11.52
C ARG A 696 -24.87 0.98 11.54
N TRP A 697 -24.15 0.33 12.46
CA TRP A 697 -23.97 -1.14 12.50
C TRP A 697 -24.34 -1.75 13.86
N GLY A 698 -24.88 -0.98 14.80
CA GLY A 698 -25.30 -1.50 16.10
C GLY A 698 -26.67 -2.20 16.09
N LYS A 699 -27.52 -1.89 15.10
CA LYS A 699 -28.90 -2.42 14.98
C LYS A 699 -28.90 -3.84 14.38
N PRO A 700 -29.32 -4.87 15.13
CA PRO A 700 -29.50 -6.20 14.55
C PRO A 700 -30.72 -6.22 13.64
N SER A 701 -30.64 -6.94 12.53
CA SER A 701 -31.76 -7.08 11.59
C SER A 701 -32.10 -8.56 11.38
N PRO A 702 -33.38 -8.95 11.43
CA PRO A 702 -33.78 -10.33 11.16
C PRO A 702 -33.75 -10.67 9.66
N TYR A 703 -33.69 -9.64 8.81
CA TYR A 703 -33.70 -9.77 7.36
C TYR A 703 -32.29 -9.62 6.78
N SER A 704 -31.32 -9.19 7.58
CA SER A 704 -29.93 -8.96 7.17
C SER A 704 -28.98 -9.92 7.87
N TRP A 705 -27.91 -10.27 7.18
CA TRP A 705 -26.77 -10.98 7.79
C TRP A 705 -25.82 -10.03 8.53
N SER A 706 -25.90 -8.73 8.29
CA SER A 706 -24.93 -7.75 8.74
C SER A 706 -25.60 -6.39 8.97
N PRO A 707 -25.85 -5.98 10.23
CA PRO A 707 -25.57 -6.71 11.47
C PRO A 707 -26.48 -7.95 11.65
N PRO A 708 -25.96 -9.08 12.16
CA PRO A 708 -26.73 -10.31 12.29
C PRO A 708 -27.85 -10.20 13.35
N ASP A 709 -28.87 -11.04 13.22
CA ASP A 709 -29.86 -11.22 14.29
C ASP A 709 -29.21 -11.72 15.59
N ARG A 710 -29.74 -11.30 16.74
CA ARG A 710 -29.17 -11.65 18.05
C ARG A 710 -29.82 -12.86 18.68
N LYS A 711 -29.03 -13.61 19.44
CA LYS A 711 -29.57 -14.70 20.26
C LYS A 711 -30.56 -14.13 21.29
N GLY A 712 -31.69 -14.83 21.46
CA GLY A 712 -32.74 -14.41 22.39
C GLY A 712 -33.64 -13.26 21.90
N GLY A 713 -33.47 -12.80 20.64
CA GLY A 713 -34.38 -11.84 20.02
C GLY A 713 -34.20 -10.39 20.47
N ASP A 714 -33.05 -10.04 21.07
CA ASP A 714 -32.75 -8.65 21.45
C ASP A 714 -32.64 -7.76 20.20
N ARG A 715 -33.51 -6.74 20.12
CA ARG A 715 -33.59 -5.78 19.00
C ARG A 715 -32.97 -4.42 19.31
N ARG A 716 -32.41 -4.20 20.50
CA ARG A 716 -31.79 -2.90 20.85
C ARG A 716 -30.51 -2.68 20.03
N PRO A 717 -30.18 -1.44 19.63
CA PRO A 717 -28.86 -1.18 19.06
C PRO A 717 -27.77 -1.42 20.12
N ARG A 718 -26.62 -1.93 19.71
CA ARG A 718 -25.41 -1.94 20.55
C ARG A 718 -24.90 -0.51 20.71
N THR A 719 -24.50 -0.09 21.89
CA THR A 719 -24.15 1.32 22.19
C THR A 719 -22.75 1.48 22.79
N LEU A 720 -22.29 2.73 22.84
CA LEU A 720 -21.03 3.08 23.48
C LEU A 720 -21.02 2.66 24.96
N ASP A 721 -22.01 3.10 25.72
CA ASP A 721 -22.04 2.94 27.17
C ASP A 721 -22.47 1.52 27.62
N ASP A 722 -23.35 0.87 26.86
CA ASP A 722 -23.95 -0.42 27.29
C ASP A 722 -23.18 -1.64 26.75
N ASP A 723 -22.34 -1.50 25.72
CA ASP A 723 -21.69 -2.62 25.04
C ASP A 723 -20.19 -2.42 24.83
N TRP A 724 -19.74 -1.26 24.34
CA TRP A 724 -18.31 -1.03 24.07
C TRP A 724 -17.52 -0.73 25.34
N LEU A 725 -18.00 0.21 26.17
CA LEU A 725 -17.32 0.63 27.39
C LEU A 725 -17.14 -0.52 28.40
N PRO A 726 -18.11 -1.41 28.63
CA PRO A 726 -17.90 -2.57 29.51
C PRO A 726 -16.76 -3.49 29.09
N GLU A 727 -16.54 -3.72 27.79
CA GLU A 727 -15.41 -4.53 27.31
C GLU A 727 -14.07 -3.78 27.47
N VAL A 728 -14.07 -2.46 27.26
CA VAL A 728 -12.89 -1.61 27.54
C VAL A 728 -12.56 -1.62 29.02
N ASP A 729 -13.57 -1.50 29.89
CA ASP A 729 -13.42 -1.57 31.35
C ASP A 729 -12.89 -2.94 31.79
N ARG A 730 -13.31 -4.03 31.14
CA ARG A 730 -12.73 -5.37 31.39
C ARG A 730 -11.22 -5.40 31.10
N TRP A 731 -10.77 -4.74 30.03
CA TRP A 731 -9.34 -4.66 29.74
C TRP A 731 -8.59 -3.88 30.83
N PHE A 732 -9.11 -2.74 31.27
CA PHE A 732 -8.49 -1.91 32.31
C PHE A 732 -8.51 -2.55 33.69
N ASN A 733 -9.62 -3.15 34.08
CA ASN A 733 -9.86 -3.59 35.45
C ASN A 733 -9.44 -5.03 35.70
N GLU A 734 -9.50 -5.88 34.66
CA GLU A 734 -9.22 -7.31 34.81
C GLU A 734 -7.95 -7.74 34.09
N PHE A 735 -7.78 -7.38 32.81
CA PHE A 735 -6.70 -7.91 31.97
C PHE A 735 -5.35 -7.25 32.26
N ILE A 736 -5.24 -5.94 32.02
CA ILE A 736 -3.96 -5.19 32.08
C ILE A 736 -3.28 -5.27 33.46
N PRO A 737 -3.98 -5.14 34.60
CA PRO A 737 -3.33 -5.12 35.90
C PRO A 737 -2.60 -6.41 36.28
N ARG A 738 -2.89 -7.53 35.61
CA ARG A 738 -2.35 -8.85 35.96
C ARG A 738 -1.59 -9.52 34.80
N ARG A 739 -1.76 -9.04 33.57
CA ARG A 739 -1.24 -9.75 32.40
C ARG A 739 0.29 -9.83 32.39
N SER A 740 0.97 -8.75 32.81
CA SER A 740 2.43 -8.70 32.86
C SER A 740 2.99 -9.83 33.73
N ASP A 741 2.50 -9.98 34.96
CA ASP A 741 2.93 -11.02 35.89
C ASP A 741 2.64 -12.42 35.34
N ILE A 742 1.45 -12.64 34.76
CA ILE A 742 1.09 -13.94 34.17
C ILE A 742 2.05 -14.33 33.05
N VAL A 743 2.47 -13.40 32.18
CA VAL A 743 3.42 -13.71 31.10
C VAL A 743 4.81 -13.98 31.66
N ILE A 744 5.24 -13.24 32.68
CA ILE A 744 6.50 -13.50 33.38
C ILE A 744 6.48 -14.90 34.00
N ASP A 745 5.42 -15.28 34.70
CA ASP A 745 5.27 -16.62 35.28
C ASP A 745 5.32 -17.71 34.19
N GLN A 746 4.60 -17.53 33.08
CA GLN A 746 4.61 -18.45 31.95
C GLN A 746 6.03 -18.62 31.35
N LEU A 747 6.83 -17.56 31.29
CA LEU A 747 8.20 -17.62 30.78
C LEU A 747 9.20 -18.13 31.83
N ALA A 748 8.94 -17.92 33.11
CA ALA A 748 9.70 -18.51 34.21
C ALA A 748 9.58 -20.04 34.21
N GLU A 749 8.41 -20.59 33.87
CA GLU A 749 8.22 -22.04 33.68
C GLU A 749 9.13 -22.63 32.58
N HIS A 750 9.58 -21.81 31.62
CA HIS A 750 10.56 -22.18 30.58
C HIS A 750 12.01 -21.89 30.98
N GLY A 751 12.27 -21.41 32.20
CA GLY A 751 13.60 -21.04 32.68
C GLY A 751 14.18 -19.81 31.98
N LEU A 752 13.33 -18.87 31.54
CA LEU A 752 13.74 -17.66 30.81
C LEU A 752 13.85 -16.40 31.69
N VAL A 753 13.43 -16.51 32.95
CA VAL A 753 13.56 -15.46 33.96
C VAL A 753 14.72 -15.85 34.88
N PRO A 754 15.82 -15.09 34.95
CA PRO A 754 16.94 -15.43 35.82
C PRO A 754 16.56 -15.33 37.29
N ASP A 755 17.05 -16.26 38.10
CA ASP A 755 16.92 -16.18 39.57
C ASP A 755 17.79 -15.05 40.15
N LEU A 756 18.80 -14.58 39.40
CA LEU A 756 19.74 -13.56 39.84
C LEU A 756 19.22 -12.16 39.53
N GLU A 757 18.85 -11.45 40.59
CA GLU A 757 18.41 -10.04 40.54
C GLU A 757 19.48 -9.11 39.93
N PRO A 758 19.07 -8.18 39.06
CA PRO A 758 19.94 -7.11 38.57
C PRO A 758 20.44 -6.18 39.68
N ALA A 759 21.39 -5.30 39.32
CA ALA A 759 21.96 -4.37 40.28
C ALA A 759 20.90 -3.38 40.78
N ARG A 760 20.86 -3.17 42.10
CA ARG A 760 20.12 -2.08 42.73
C ARG A 760 20.89 -0.79 42.55
N LEU A 761 20.22 0.23 42.02
CA LEU A 761 20.82 1.51 41.65
C LEU A 761 20.16 2.63 42.44
N ALA A 762 20.95 3.57 42.97
CA ALA A 762 20.41 4.74 43.67
C ALA A 762 19.61 5.68 42.75
N LYS A 763 19.90 5.66 41.44
CA LYS A 763 19.11 6.33 40.39
C LYS A 763 19.16 5.50 39.12
N ARG A 764 18.01 5.37 38.45
CA ARG A 764 17.88 4.66 37.18
C ARG A 764 17.77 5.65 36.02
N GLY A 765 18.93 6.02 35.45
CA GLY A 765 19.03 6.91 34.29
C GLY A 765 18.48 8.34 34.49
N GLY A 766 18.37 9.07 33.39
CA GLY A 766 17.81 10.41 33.31
C GLY A 766 18.80 11.54 33.57
N LEU A 767 18.26 12.74 33.84
CA LEU A 767 19.03 13.96 34.03
C LEU A 767 19.73 13.97 35.41
N ILE A 768 21.00 14.34 35.45
CA ILE A 768 21.86 14.39 36.64
C ILE A 768 22.70 15.67 36.66
N GLN A 769 23.12 16.09 37.86
CA GLN A 769 24.07 17.19 38.02
C GLN A 769 25.51 16.73 37.69
N PRO A 770 26.39 17.63 37.22
CA PRO A 770 27.79 17.30 37.01
C PRO A 770 28.45 16.73 38.27
N GLY A 771 29.09 15.57 38.15
CA GLY A 771 29.75 14.91 39.27
C GLY A 771 28.83 14.09 40.16
N PHE A 772 27.60 13.79 39.71
CA PHE A 772 26.71 12.81 40.35
C PHE A 772 27.44 11.48 40.55
N GLU A 773 27.33 10.90 41.73
CA GLU A 773 27.94 9.61 42.07
C GLU A 773 26.86 8.52 42.04
N LEU A 774 26.96 7.63 41.06
CA LEU A 774 26.06 6.49 40.91
C LEU A 774 26.47 5.39 41.90
N GLU A 775 25.65 5.21 42.93
CA GLU A 775 25.77 4.09 43.85
C GLU A 775 25.02 2.86 43.32
N MET A 776 25.67 1.71 43.43
CA MET A 776 25.16 0.41 43.00
C MET A 776 25.34 -0.64 44.09
N SER A 777 24.45 -1.62 44.14
CA SER A 777 24.59 -2.77 45.04
C SER A 777 23.92 -4.00 44.42
N ALA A 778 24.28 -5.18 44.92
CA ALA A 778 23.60 -6.43 44.56
C ALA A 778 23.24 -7.17 45.84
N ALA A 779 22.11 -7.88 45.82
CA ALA A 779 21.70 -8.70 46.96
C ALA A 779 22.66 -9.90 47.16
N ARG A 780 23.19 -10.43 46.05
CA ARG A 780 24.21 -11.48 46.00
C ARG A 780 25.10 -11.24 44.77
N GLY A 781 26.36 -11.67 44.84
CA GLY A 781 27.31 -11.53 43.73
C GLY A 781 27.96 -10.17 43.59
N GLU A 782 28.59 -9.95 42.44
CA GLU A 782 29.42 -8.79 42.14
C GLU A 782 28.80 -7.98 41.01
N VAL A 783 28.70 -6.66 41.17
CA VAL A 783 28.21 -5.77 40.11
C VAL A 783 29.37 -5.45 39.14
N TYR A 784 29.13 -5.70 37.86
CA TYR A 784 30.00 -5.26 36.76
C TYR A 784 29.27 -4.22 35.92
N TYR A 785 30.00 -3.19 35.49
CA TYR A 785 29.44 -2.12 34.68
C TYR A 785 30.37 -1.63 33.58
N THR A 786 29.79 -1.01 32.57
CA THR A 786 30.49 -0.27 31.51
C THR A 786 29.92 1.14 31.43
N LEU A 787 30.71 2.08 30.91
CA LEU A 787 30.31 3.48 30.71
C LEU A 787 30.20 3.86 29.23
N ASP A 788 30.66 2.99 28.34
CA ASP A 788 30.68 3.19 26.89
C ASP A 788 29.45 2.60 26.18
N GLY A 789 28.51 2.03 26.94
CA GLY A 789 27.32 1.37 26.40
C GLY A 789 27.55 -0.05 25.86
N SER A 790 28.74 -0.64 26.04
CA SER A 790 28.99 -2.06 25.76
C SER A 790 28.45 -2.98 26.85
N ASP A 791 28.16 -4.23 26.55
CA ASP A 791 27.73 -5.19 27.58
C ASP A 791 28.91 -5.57 28.52
N PRO A 792 28.74 -5.57 29.86
CA PRO A 792 29.72 -6.12 30.80
C PRO A 792 30.09 -7.61 30.57
N ARG A 793 29.24 -8.34 29.84
CA ARG A 793 29.36 -9.77 29.54
C ARG A 793 29.66 -9.99 28.05
N LEU A 794 30.62 -10.86 27.75
CA LEU A 794 30.90 -11.37 26.40
C LEU A 794 30.11 -12.65 26.11
N VAL A 795 30.06 -13.04 24.83
CA VAL A 795 29.56 -14.36 24.40
C VAL A 795 30.28 -15.48 25.18
N GLY A 796 29.50 -16.46 25.64
CA GLY A 796 29.98 -17.55 26.50
C GLY A 796 30.15 -17.15 27.97
N GLY A 797 29.68 -15.96 28.37
CA GLY A 797 29.59 -15.56 29.79
C GLY A 797 30.88 -15.02 30.41
N LYS A 798 31.92 -14.74 29.62
CA LYS A 798 33.15 -14.13 30.14
C LYS A 798 32.93 -12.65 30.47
N ILE A 799 33.69 -12.14 31.45
CA ILE A 799 33.71 -10.71 31.77
C ILE A 799 34.37 -9.96 30.60
N SER A 800 33.73 -8.89 30.14
CA SER A 800 34.28 -8.01 29.11
C SER A 800 35.52 -7.26 29.61
N PRO A 801 36.61 -7.13 28.82
CA PRO A 801 37.82 -6.41 29.24
C PRO A 801 37.60 -4.93 29.57
N VAL A 802 36.52 -4.33 29.05
CA VAL A 802 36.14 -2.95 29.34
C VAL A 802 35.17 -2.84 30.52
N ALA A 803 34.67 -3.96 31.04
CA ALA A 803 33.81 -3.99 32.22
C ALA A 803 34.64 -3.68 33.47
N LYS A 804 34.08 -2.86 34.34
CA LYS A 804 34.63 -2.53 35.65
C LYS A 804 33.82 -3.23 36.73
N LYS A 805 34.51 -3.86 37.67
CA LYS A 805 33.89 -4.32 38.91
C LYS A 805 33.58 -3.10 39.79
N TYR A 806 32.37 -3.03 40.29
CA TYR A 806 31.97 -1.96 41.20
C TYR A 806 32.57 -2.18 42.60
N THR A 807 33.35 -1.20 43.06
CA THR A 807 33.96 -1.18 44.41
C THR A 807 33.67 0.10 45.18
N GLU A 808 33.31 1.18 44.48
CA GLU A 808 33.04 2.52 45.02
C GLU A 808 32.08 3.27 44.07
N PRO A 809 31.39 4.33 44.55
CA PRO A 809 30.45 5.10 43.73
C PRO A 809 31.06 5.62 42.43
N VAL A 810 30.30 5.52 41.33
CA VAL A 810 30.80 5.88 39.99
C VAL A 810 30.46 7.33 39.68
N ARG A 811 31.48 8.19 39.63
CA ARG A 811 31.30 9.60 39.26
C ARG A 811 30.94 9.75 37.78
N LEU A 812 29.81 10.39 37.51
CA LEU A 812 29.32 10.73 36.18
C LEU A 812 29.42 12.24 35.95
N ASP A 813 30.35 12.64 35.08
CA ASP A 813 30.70 14.04 34.77
C ASP A 813 30.32 14.48 33.35
N LYS A 814 29.89 13.53 32.51
CA LYS A 814 29.37 13.74 31.15
C LYS A 814 28.21 12.77 30.86
N THR A 815 27.61 12.88 29.69
CA THR A 815 26.60 11.92 29.24
C THR A 815 27.21 10.52 29.07
N PHE A 816 26.57 9.53 29.69
CA PHE A 816 26.97 8.12 29.64
C PHE A 816 25.77 7.22 29.38
N VAL A 817 26.00 6.07 28.73
CA VAL A 817 25.06 4.94 28.77
C VAL A 817 25.69 3.89 29.66
N VAL A 818 25.22 3.82 30.91
CA VAL A 818 25.74 2.88 31.88
C VAL A 818 25.03 1.55 31.69
N LYS A 819 25.78 0.48 31.41
CA LYS A 819 25.24 -0.88 31.43
C LYS A 819 25.74 -1.63 32.63
N THR A 820 24.87 -2.38 33.30
CA THR A 820 25.25 -3.13 34.50
C THR A 820 24.69 -4.56 34.46
N ARG A 821 25.45 -5.48 35.07
CA ARG A 821 25.02 -6.84 35.36
C ARG A 821 25.60 -7.28 36.70
N VAL A 822 24.96 -8.26 37.32
CA VAL A 822 25.46 -8.97 38.50
C VAL A 822 25.99 -10.33 38.07
N LEU A 823 27.16 -10.73 38.57
CA LEU A 823 27.73 -12.06 38.40
C LEU A 823 27.78 -12.78 39.76
N PHE A 824 27.16 -13.95 39.84
CA PHE A 824 27.19 -14.81 41.03
C PHE A 824 27.32 -16.27 40.62
N GLU A 825 28.34 -16.97 41.13
CA GLU A 825 28.58 -18.41 40.88
C GLU A 825 28.59 -18.81 39.38
N GLY A 826 29.01 -17.90 38.50
CA GLY A 826 29.07 -18.13 37.05
C GLY A 826 27.78 -17.78 36.30
N GLU A 827 26.73 -17.35 36.99
CA GLU A 827 25.47 -16.88 36.41
C GLU A 827 25.41 -15.36 36.35
N TRP A 828 24.84 -14.85 35.27
CA TRP A 828 24.66 -13.42 35.04
C TRP A 828 23.20 -13.01 35.23
N SER A 829 22.97 -11.86 35.86
CA SER A 829 21.65 -11.24 35.90
C SER A 829 21.25 -10.74 34.51
N ALA A 830 19.96 -10.41 34.36
CA ALA A 830 19.52 -9.54 33.26
C ALA A 830 20.27 -8.19 33.31
N MET A 831 20.41 -7.57 32.14
CA MET A 831 21.12 -6.30 31.98
C MET A 831 20.25 -5.09 32.28
N ASP A 832 20.82 -4.14 33.02
CA ASP A 832 20.32 -2.77 33.04
C ASP A 832 21.06 -1.91 32.03
N GLU A 833 20.32 -1.12 31.24
CA GLU A 833 20.85 -0.09 30.34
C GLU A 833 20.27 1.27 30.73
N LEU A 834 21.13 2.19 31.17
CA LEU A 834 20.74 3.40 31.87
C LEU A 834 21.38 4.63 31.21
N PRO A 835 20.63 5.35 30.35
CA PRO A 835 21.12 6.60 29.80
C PRO A 835 21.10 7.69 30.87
N PHE A 836 22.26 8.28 31.17
CA PHE A 836 22.43 9.43 32.06
C PHE A 836 22.87 10.65 31.27
N LYS A 837 22.19 11.78 31.48
CA LYS A 837 22.51 13.06 30.82
C LYS A 837 22.89 14.09 31.88
N VAL A 838 24.00 14.79 31.68
CA VAL A 838 24.47 15.82 32.62
C VAL A 838 23.85 17.19 32.30
N GLU A 839 23.29 17.87 33.30
CA GLU A 839 22.74 19.22 33.15
C GLU A 839 23.79 20.22 32.67
N GLY A 840 23.42 21.07 31.71
CA GLY A 840 24.30 22.11 31.17
C GLY A 840 25.30 21.63 30.12
N GLU A 841 25.36 20.32 29.80
CA GLU A 841 26.16 19.81 28.69
C GLU A 841 25.57 20.29 27.35
N LYS A 842 26.25 21.24 26.69
CA LYS A 842 25.91 21.64 25.30
C LYS A 842 26.17 20.46 24.39
N ILE A 843 25.12 19.84 23.87
CA ILE A 843 25.23 18.89 22.78
C ILE A 843 25.70 19.69 21.56
N THR A 844 26.97 19.57 21.18
CA THR A 844 27.36 19.83 19.79
C THR A 844 26.73 18.74 18.95
N GLU A 845 25.49 18.98 18.50
CA GLU A 845 24.86 18.16 17.47
C GLU A 845 25.75 18.22 16.24
N THR A 846 26.52 17.17 16.04
CA THR A 846 27.18 16.95 14.76
C THR A 846 26.10 16.45 13.82
N LEU A 847 25.28 17.38 13.32
CA LEU A 847 24.44 17.17 12.15
C LEU A 847 25.36 16.76 11.00
N LYS A 848 25.50 15.45 10.77
CA LYS A 848 26.09 14.89 9.56
C LYS A 848 25.01 14.10 8.82
N LYS A 849 24.43 14.83 7.87
CA LYS A 849 23.84 14.45 6.57
C LYS A 849 23.05 13.16 6.46
#